data_AF-A0A849AQK9-F1
#
_entry.id   AF-A0A849AQK9-F1
#
_cell.length_a   1.000
_cell.length_b   1.000
_cell.length_c   1.000
_cell.angle_alpha   90.00
_cell.angle_beta   90.00
_cell.angle_gamma   90.00
#
_symmetry.space_group_name_H-M   'P 1'
#
loop_
_entity.id
_entity.type
_entity.pdbx_description
1 polymer ?
#
loop_
_entity_poly.entity_id
_entity_poly.type
_entity_poly.pdbx_seq_one_letter_code
_entity_poly.pdbx_strand_id
1 'polypeptide(L)'
;MNSDKTFTVEEKEGAEAPEAGDNPESNDPEGKDLTTEREDGLDKYYPELAKELFDEDGDGTYEIPEPAAGGKSTGNVPKGLEKHYGQALNLSAENCEKLGHPNFEQRIGRAPECGYVIMPIDAEDPSAGNIAVSVMKVKAGKVENGTFVENKNPRGTVLWNPGGPGGSGMTLSVAGALYEPDLAAEYDMLGFDPRGTGTSMPFSQCSSDEQIDKDRESNPHGKDTREEVEGALKEQTERFANDCFENTGKAFDLGEGGQKKLMQHLGTWDAVGDMDLMRSAFGDEKLNFIGFSYGTRLGYVYSQKFQPNVGRLVLDGVVDPGKVDELAAMKAINAASDKFMQNGGDDPADDEDKTINQGAGFQNTFEQFAKDCTAKGAQKKTWGELWPDVFGDSPIADETFSCALGDGVEDVDQLTDANAKLLQTLESKPLPTGQPNDDRMVSFADGRTGVFQALYSETLWPQLAYGLAELKQGETAGMLMQLADSYNDRDENGHYAPMLQAFTNIRCTDANSYGDMPDIEKARDFAERYDKAAPFQRSSKTPGEYDYCDFWQFKGTLPAPEKLTKVPNILVVSTTHDSATPYPAGVKLARVIDGTLLSASGASHTSYMKRDPNMTCVDDTVNDFLINGDVPEDGDYGKKLDKPDTVKDDRGNDVTLTTQCKVETFRSSGFSISTDKAHAGEKLLYTAEHQDDVDDYSVAFDGKKVAEGTMDNGGNAAGQFTVPEDAKPGKYEVTLVNAAGDVVATDFLEVMSDDKPKGDDDDDSNGGGDTDKDDKGSDDDGKGKKDDGRDKNADKDGKLPRTGAEIMPYLLLILALIGGGSAALYKSRRVSSDS
;
A
#
# COMPACT_ATOMS: atom_id res chain seq x y z
N MET A 1 -8.17 76.39 -10.74
CA MET A 1 -9.04 77.59 -10.62
C MET A 1 -10.32 77.15 -9.94
N ASN A 2 -10.59 77.68 -8.76
CA ASN A 2 -11.88 77.57 -8.07
C ASN A 2 -13.01 78.18 -8.92
N SER A 3 -14.16 77.51 -8.94
CA SER A 3 -15.51 78.08 -8.75
C SER A 3 -16.53 77.01 -9.17
N ASP A 4 -17.18 76.32 -8.25
CA ASP A 4 -18.42 76.74 -7.55
C ASP A 4 -19.53 77.26 -8.46
N LYS A 5 -20.73 76.68 -8.23
CA LYS A 5 -22.09 77.27 -8.16
C LYS A 5 -23.13 76.32 -8.80
N THR A 6 -24.28 75.99 -8.21
CA THR A 6 -24.99 76.50 -7.02
C THR A 6 -26.28 75.68 -6.78
N PHE A 7 -26.58 75.38 -5.49
CA PHE A 7 -27.87 75.50 -4.77
C PHE A 7 -29.09 74.65 -5.23
N THR A 8 -29.95 74.11 -4.36
CA THR A 8 -30.57 74.61 -3.10
C THR A 8 -30.97 73.49 -2.12
N VAL A 9 -31.02 73.82 -0.84
CA VAL A 9 -31.55 73.03 0.30
C VAL A 9 -33.02 73.41 0.56
N GLU A 10 -33.86 72.45 0.95
CA GLU A 10 -34.94 72.67 1.92
C GLU A 10 -35.25 71.38 2.70
N GLU A 11 -35.15 71.47 4.04
CA GLU A 11 -35.45 70.44 5.03
C GLU A 11 -36.96 70.30 5.28
N LYS A 12 -37.42 69.09 5.62
CA LYS A 12 -38.32 68.87 6.76
C LYS A 12 -38.40 67.40 7.20
N GLU A 13 -38.36 67.24 8.52
CA GLU A 13 -38.38 66.01 9.33
C GLU A 13 -39.69 65.21 9.25
N GLY A 14 -39.59 63.90 9.52
CA GLY A 14 -40.69 63.01 9.88
C GLY A 14 -40.26 61.53 9.89
N ALA A 15 -40.20 60.92 11.07
CA ALA A 15 -39.72 59.56 11.31
C ALA A 15 -40.76 58.46 11.02
N GLU A 16 -40.28 57.32 10.50
CA GLU A 16 -40.45 55.90 10.96
C GLU A 16 -40.35 54.91 9.78
N ALA A 17 -39.60 53.82 9.99
CA ALA A 17 -39.29 52.77 9.01
C ALA A 17 -40.52 51.92 8.64
N PRO A 18 -40.58 51.34 7.42
CA PRO A 18 -40.23 49.91 7.32
C PRO A 18 -39.63 49.44 5.96
N GLU A 19 -38.94 48.30 6.08
CA GLU A 19 -38.82 47.16 5.16
C GLU A 19 -38.16 47.26 3.77
N ALA A 20 -37.54 46.12 3.45
CA ALA A 20 -36.61 45.84 2.37
C ALA A 20 -37.26 45.88 0.98
N GLY A 21 -36.49 46.40 0.02
CA GLY A 21 -36.81 46.36 -1.41
C GLY A 21 -35.69 46.99 -2.23
N ASP A 22 -35.04 46.13 -3.01
CA ASP A 22 -34.35 46.33 -4.29
C ASP A 22 -33.36 47.50 -4.48
N ASN A 23 -32.12 47.11 -4.82
CA ASN A 23 -31.15 47.95 -5.54
C ASN A 23 -30.51 47.09 -6.65
N PRO A 24 -30.12 47.67 -7.80
CA PRO A 24 -30.35 47.08 -9.11
C PRO A 24 -29.07 46.49 -9.73
N GLU A 25 -29.30 45.41 -10.49
CA GLU A 25 -28.66 44.99 -11.74
C GLU A 25 -27.24 45.54 -12.01
N SER A 26 -26.24 44.71 -11.69
CA SER A 26 -24.96 44.68 -12.39
C SER A 26 -25.13 43.95 -13.72
N ASN A 27 -25.05 44.68 -14.81
CA ASN A 27 -24.91 44.13 -16.16
C ASN A 27 -23.51 43.50 -16.32
N ASP A 28 -23.44 42.19 -16.13
CA ASP A 28 -22.40 41.34 -16.72
C ASP A 28 -23.06 40.51 -17.85
N PRO A 29 -22.75 40.78 -19.12
CA PRO A 29 -23.33 40.07 -20.25
C PRO A 29 -22.55 38.79 -20.51
N GLU A 30 -22.59 37.86 -19.56
CA GLU A 30 -22.43 36.40 -19.70
C GLU A 30 -22.43 35.76 -18.30
N GLY A 31 -23.54 35.98 -17.58
CA GLY A 31 -23.88 35.20 -16.40
C GLY A 31 -24.13 33.74 -16.77
N LYS A 32 -23.06 32.94 -16.85
CA LYS A 32 -23.16 31.50 -16.69
C LYS A 32 -23.32 31.23 -15.20
N ASP A 33 -24.57 31.02 -14.81
CA ASP A 33 -24.92 30.35 -13.57
C ASP A 33 -24.29 28.95 -13.58
N LEU A 34 -23.18 28.77 -12.86
CA LEU A 34 -22.44 27.50 -12.79
C LEU A 34 -23.14 26.46 -11.91
N THR A 35 -24.41 26.67 -11.51
CA THR A 35 -25.12 25.75 -10.62
C THR A 35 -26.26 24.97 -11.29
N THR A 36 -26.56 25.20 -12.56
CA THR A 36 -27.61 24.45 -13.26
C THR A 36 -27.30 24.25 -14.76
N GLU A 37 -26.41 23.31 -15.09
CA GLU A 37 -26.37 22.51 -16.33
C GLU A 37 -25.09 21.64 -16.29
N ARG A 38 -25.09 20.53 -15.53
CA ARG A 38 -24.13 19.44 -15.77
C ARG A 38 -24.66 18.69 -17.00
N GLU A 39 -24.13 18.99 -18.19
CA GLU A 39 -24.12 18.03 -19.31
C GLU A 39 -23.26 16.86 -18.84
N ASP A 40 -23.87 15.85 -18.25
CA ASP A 40 -23.19 14.78 -17.52
C ASP A 40 -22.61 13.75 -18.50
N GLY A 41 -21.54 14.16 -19.20
CA GLY A 41 -20.71 13.32 -20.07
C GLY A 41 -19.96 12.19 -19.33
N LEU A 42 -20.53 11.63 -18.27
CA LEU A 42 -20.01 10.52 -17.48
C LEU A 42 -19.75 9.28 -18.34
N ASP A 43 -20.64 9.02 -19.33
CA ASP A 43 -20.50 7.93 -20.30
C ASP A 43 -19.25 8.03 -21.20
N LYS A 44 -18.69 9.24 -21.36
CA LYS A 44 -17.59 9.52 -22.30
C LYS A 44 -16.36 8.66 -22.05
N TYR A 45 -16.13 8.25 -20.80
CA TYR A 45 -14.91 7.57 -20.35
C TYR A 45 -15.09 6.06 -20.15
N TYR A 46 -16.28 5.52 -20.44
CA TYR A 46 -16.52 4.10 -20.27
C TYR A 46 -15.87 3.32 -21.41
N PRO A 47 -15.17 2.21 -21.13
CA PRO A 47 -14.56 1.38 -22.15
C PRO A 47 -15.63 0.76 -23.05
N GLU A 48 -15.28 0.49 -24.31
CA GLU A 48 -16.15 -0.15 -25.30
C GLU A 48 -16.74 -1.46 -24.76
N LEU A 49 -15.94 -2.25 -24.02
CA LEU A 49 -16.43 -3.50 -23.43
C LEU A 49 -17.56 -3.27 -22.41
N ALA A 50 -17.49 -2.20 -21.59
CA ALA A 50 -18.58 -1.91 -20.65
C ALA A 50 -19.86 -1.52 -21.40
N LYS A 51 -19.73 -0.69 -22.44
CA LYS A 51 -20.86 -0.30 -23.30
C LYS A 51 -21.52 -1.51 -23.96
N GLU A 52 -20.73 -2.40 -24.54
CA GLU A 52 -21.23 -3.61 -25.19
C GLU A 52 -21.94 -4.57 -24.22
N LEU A 53 -21.47 -4.66 -22.98
CA LEU A 53 -21.96 -5.66 -22.02
C LEU A 53 -23.08 -5.16 -21.12
N PHE A 54 -23.12 -3.86 -20.82
CA PHE A 54 -23.94 -3.31 -19.74
C PHE A 54 -24.88 -2.18 -20.19
N ASP A 55 -24.70 -1.58 -21.38
CA ASP A 55 -25.65 -0.61 -21.97
C ASP A 55 -26.47 -1.29 -23.07
N GLU A 56 -27.35 -2.23 -22.69
CA GLU A 56 -28.11 -3.06 -23.64
C GLU A 56 -29.00 -2.23 -24.59
N ASP A 57 -29.57 -1.14 -24.08
CA ASP A 57 -30.50 -0.27 -24.82
C ASP A 57 -29.79 0.85 -25.60
N GLY A 58 -28.48 1.07 -25.35
CA GLY A 58 -27.69 2.11 -26.00
C GLY A 58 -28.11 3.52 -25.60
N ASP A 59 -28.72 3.67 -24.42
CA ASP A 59 -29.26 4.94 -23.91
C ASP A 59 -28.38 5.58 -22.83
N GLY A 60 -27.28 4.91 -22.45
CA GLY A 60 -26.34 5.37 -21.43
C GLY A 60 -26.73 4.96 -20.01
N THR A 61 -27.78 4.16 -19.84
CA THR A 61 -28.15 3.53 -18.57
C THR A 61 -27.58 2.12 -18.51
N TYR A 62 -26.72 1.87 -17.52
CA TYR A 62 -25.98 0.63 -17.39
C TYR A 62 -26.63 -0.35 -16.41
N GLU A 63 -26.78 -1.61 -16.81
CA GLU A 63 -27.21 -2.72 -15.94
C GLU A 63 -26.12 -3.81 -15.89
N ILE A 64 -25.69 -4.18 -14.69
CA ILE A 64 -24.71 -5.26 -14.50
C ILE A 64 -25.46 -6.57 -14.27
N PRO A 65 -25.34 -7.55 -15.20
CA PRO A 65 -26.16 -8.75 -15.19
C PRO A 65 -25.79 -9.71 -14.06
N GLU A 66 -26.62 -10.74 -13.87
CA GLU A 66 -26.27 -11.90 -13.05
C GLU A 66 -25.02 -12.63 -13.60
N PRO A 67 -24.21 -13.27 -12.72
CA PRO A 67 -23.03 -14.02 -13.15
C PRO A 67 -23.40 -15.16 -14.12
N ALA A 68 -22.62 -15.30 -15.20
CA ALA A 68 -22.83 -16.34 -16.20
C ALA A 68 -22.63 -17.74 -15.59
N ALA A 69 -23.58 -18.65 -15.81
CA ALA A 69 -23.49 -20.02 -15.30
C ALA A 69 -22.48 -20.89 -16.07
N GLY A 70 -21.96 -21.94 -15.41
CA GLY A 70 -21.14 -22.98 -16.06
C GLY A 70 -19.65 -22.93 -15.76
N GLY A 71 -19.21 -22.04 -14.86
CA GLY A 71 -17.87 -22.07 -14.29
C GLY A 71 -17.69 -23.14 -13.23
N LYS A 72 -16.53 -23.11 -12.59
CA LYS A 72 -16.20 -23.97 -11.44
C LYS A 72 -15.71 -23.09 -10.30
N SER A 73 -16.09 -23.44 -9.08
CA SER A 73 -15.53 -22.88 -7.87
C SER A 73 -14.52 -23.83 -7.25
N THR A 74 -13.53 -23.27 -6.55
CA THR A 74 -12.45 -24.03 -5.89
C THR A 74 -12.25 -23.52 -4.47
N GLY A 75 -11.86 -24.42 -3.56
CA GLY A 75 -11.70 -24.11 -2.14
C GLY A 75 -13.04 -23.84 -1.43
N ASN A 76 -12.98 -23.10 -0.33
CA ASN A 76 -14.16 -22.75 0.45
C ASN A 76 -15.03 -21.74 -0.30
N VAL A 77 -16.32 -22.06 -0.45
CA VAL A 77 -17.32 -21.17 -1.08
C VAL A 77 -18.31 -20.72 0.00
N PRO A 78 -18.47 -19.41 0.25
CA PRO A 78 -19.46 -18.90 1.17
C PRO A 78 -20.88 -19.27 0.73
N LYS A 79 -21.70 -19.69 1.71
CA LYS A 79 -23.09 -20.07 1.47
C LYS A 79 -23.89 -18.90 0.91
N GLY A 80 -24.63 -19.12 -0.17
CA GLY A 80 -25.44 -18.10 -0.84
C GLY A 80 -24.73 -17.37 -1.98
N LEU A 81 -23.41 -17.55 -2.13
CA LEU A 81 -22.59 -16.96 -3.20
C LEU A 81 -22.17 -17.98 -4.26
N GLU A 82 -22.78 -19.17 -4.29
CA GLU A 82 -22.35 -20.28 -5.15
C GLU A 82 -22.42 -19.92 -6.64
N LYS A 83 -23.35 -19.05 -7.04
CA LYS A 83 -23.44 -18.56 -8.43
C LYS A 83 -22.25 -17.68 -8.80
N HIS A 84 -21.90 -16.72 -7.95
CA HIS A 84 -20.80 -15.79 -8.19
C HIS A 84 -19.45 -16.50 -8.15
N TYR A 85 -19.24 -17.41 -7.19
CA TYR A 85 -17.99 -18.19 -7.08
C TYR A 85 -17.83 -19.23 -8.20
N GLY A 86 -18.96 -19.71 -8.77
CA GLY A 86 -19.00 -20.70 -9.84
C GLY A 86 -19.26 -20.11 -11.23
N GLN A 87 -18.96 -18.83 -11.43
CA GLN A 87 -19.27 -18.13 -12.68
C GLN A 87 -18.34 -18.51 -13.83
N ALA A 88 -18.87 -18.53 -15.05
CA ALA A 88 -18.08 -18.68 -16.26
C ALA A 88 -17.41 -17.34 -16.61
N LEU A 89 -16.09 -17.36 -16.80
CA LEU A 89 -15.30 -16.18 -17.14
C LEU A 89 -15.16 -16.04 -18.66
N ASN A 90 -15.50 -14.86 -19.20
CA ASN A 90 -15.29 -14.51 -20.59
C ASN A 90 -14.05 -13.62 -20.73
N LEU A 91 -12.87 -14.24 -20.78
CA LEU A 91 -11.59 -13.54 -20.92
C LEU A 91 -11.02 -13.72 -22.32
N SER A 92 -10.56 -12.63 -22.94
CA SER A 92 -9.94 -12.68 -24.27
C SER A 92 -8.97 -11.52 -24.49
N ALA A 93 -8.10 -11.64 -25.50
CA ALA A 93 -7.24 -10.53 -25.93
C ALA A 93 -8.06 -9.39 -26.57
N GLU A 94 -9.14 -9.70 -27.29
CA GLU A 94 -10.07 -8.70 -27.85
C GLU A 94 -10.70 -7.85 -26.75
N ASN A 95 -11.07 -8.47 -25.62
CA ASN A 95 -11.59 -7.75 -24.47
C ASN A 95 -10.55 -6.79 -23.87
N CYS A 96 -9.25 -7.10 -23.94
CA CYS A 96 -8.22 -6.14 -23.49
C CYS A 96 -8.21 -4.88 -24.36
N GLU A 97 -8.33 -5.03 -25.68
CA GLU A 97 -8.41 -3.90 -26.62
C GLU A 97 -9.67 -3.06 -26.36
N LYS A 98 -10.81 -3.72 -26.16
CA LYS A 98 -12.10 -3.06 -25.82
C LYS A 98 -12.12 -2.40 -24.44
N LEU A 99 -11.25 -2.81 -23.53
CA LEU A 99 -11.00 -2.14 -22.25
C LEU A 99 -10.00 -0.97 -22.36
N GLY A 100 -9.50 -0.68 -23.56
CA GLY A 100 -8.59 0.44 -23.81
C GLY A 100 -7.11 0.12 -23.58
N HIS A 101 -6.75 -1.16 -23.40
CA HIS A 101 -5.34 -1.55 -23.24
C HIS A 101 -4.64 -1.78 -24.59
N PRO A 102 -3.35 -1.40 -24.71
CA PRO A 102 -2.59 -1.69 -25.91
C PRO A 102 -2.30 -3.19 -26.03
N ASN A 103 -1.96 -3.63 -27.25
CA ASN A 103 -1.51 -5.00 -27.46
C ASN A 103 -0.11 -5.22 -26.84
N PHE A 104 -0.05 -6.03 -25.80
CA PHE A 104 1.18 -6.37 -25.07
C PHE A 104 1.94 -7.58 -25.63
N GLU A 105 1.40 -8.30 -26.62
CA GLU A 105 1.96 -9.56 -27.13
C GLU A 105 3.39 -9.40 -27.63
N GLN A 106 3.68 -8.31 -28.34
CA GLN A 106 5.04 -8.02 -28.82
C GLN A 106 6.03 -7.77 -27.68
N ARG A 107 5.55 -7.27 -26.54
CA ARG A 107 6.39 -6.88 -25.40
C ARG A 107 6.72 -8.05 -24.48
N ILE A 108 5.75 -8.92 -24.21
CA ILE A 108 5.91 -10.05 -23.28
C ILE A 108 5.92 -11.42 -23.97
N GLY A 109 5.80 -11.46 -25.30
CA GLY A 109 5.83 -12.68 -26.10
C GLY A 109 4.55 -13.51 -26.08
N ARG A 110 3.48 -13.02 -25.45
CA ARG A 110 2.17 -13.68 -25.31
C ARG A 110 1.07 -12.65 -25.07
N ALA A 111 -0.14 -12.93 -25.55
CA ALA A 111 -1.27 -12.03 -25.35
C ALA A 111 -1.88 -12.20 -23.93
N PRO A 112 -2.12 -11.11 -23.18
CA PRO A 112 -2.98 -11.16 -22.00
C PRO A 112 -4.44 -11.40 -22.39
N GLU A 113 -5.25 -11.86 -21.44
CA GLU A 113 -6.69 -12.05 -21.58
C GLU A 113 -7.40 -11.19 -20.53
N CYS A 114 -8.35 -10.36 -20.95
CA CYS A 114 -9.07 -9.44 -20.06
C CYS A 114 -10.58 -9.69 -20.09
N GLY A 115 -11.28 -9.18 -19.07
CA GLY A 115 -12.72 -9.19 -18.99
C GLY A 115 -13.19 -8.78 -17.60
N TYR A 116 -14.45 -9.06 -17.30
CA TYR A 116 -15.07 -8.77 -16.01
C TYR A 116 -15.35 -10.04 -15.21
N VAL A 117 -15.26 -9.91 -13.89
CA VAL A 117 -15.79 -10.87 -12.92
C VAL A 117 -16.94 -10.21 -12.19
N ILE A 118 -18.11 -10.85 -12.20
CA ILE A 118 -19.33 -10.29 -11.62
C ILE A 118 -19.38 -10.60 -10.12
N MET A 119 -19.47 -9.56 -9.30
CA MET A 119 -19.53 -9.66 -7.83
C MET A 119 -20.83 -9.06 -7.32
N PRO A 120 -21.37 -9.51 -6.17
CA PRO A 120 -22.47 -8.79 -5.55
C PRO A 120 -21.98 -7.45 -4.99
N ILE A 121 -22.84 -6.42 -5.02
CA ILE A 121 -22.58 -5.16 -4.30
C ILE A 121 -22.39 -5.47 -2.81
N ASP A 122 -23.34 -6.20 -2.24
CA ASP A 122 -23.35 -6.66 -0.85
C ASP A 122 -23.31 -8.19 -0.82
N ALA A 123 -22.24 -8.77 -0.26
CA ALA A 123 -22.08 -10.21 -0.14
C ALA A 123 -23.07 -10.86 0.85
N GLU A 124 -23.63 -10.09 1.78
CA GLU A 124 -24.65 -10.56 2.74
C GLU A 124 -26.06 -10.49 2.14
N ASP A 125 -26.29 -9.58 1.19
CA ASP A 125 -27.53 -9.45 0.41
C ASP A 125 -27.23 -9.41 -1.11
N PRO A 126 -26.99 -10.57 -1.76
CA PRO A 126 -26.72 -10.62 -3.21
C PRO A 126 -27.86 -10.11 -4.08
N SER A 127 -29.05 -9.82 -3.52
CA SER A 127 -30.15 -9.18 -4.25
C SER A 127 -30.00 -7.67 -4.38
N ALA A 128 -29.00 -7.07 -3.73
CA ALA A 128 -28.68 -5.65 -3.78
C ALA A 128 -28.15 -5.15 -5.14
N GLY A 129 -27.93 -6.06 -6.10
CA GLY A 129 -27.32 -5.77 -7.40
C GLY A 129 -25.87 -6.24 -7.48
N ASN A 130 -25.28 -6.08 -8.66
CA ASN A 130 -23.94 -6.56 -8.96
C ASN A 130 -23.00 -5.41 -9.34
N ILE A 131 -21.71 -5.67 -9.20
CA ILE A 131 -20.60 -4.91 -9.78
C ILE A 131 -19.81 -5.80 -10.73
N ALA A 132 -19.04 -5.19 -11.61
CA ALA A 132 -18.17 -5.88 -12.55
C ALA A 132 -16.72 -5.48 -12.31
N VAL A 133 -15.92 -6.40 -11.78
CA VAL A 133 -14.50 -6.21 -11.47
C VAL A 133 -13.66 -6.54 -12.69
N SER A 134 -12.89 -5.58 -13.19
CA SER A 134 -12.00 -5.78 -14.34
C SER A 134 -10.75 -6.57 -13.95
N VAL A 135 -10.38 -7.51 -14.80
CA VAL A 135 -9.19 -8.37 -14.61
C VAL A 135 -8.39 -8.49 -15.89
N MET A 136 -7.06 -8.61 -15.74
CA MET A 136 -6.12 -8.93 -16.81
C MET A 136 -5.26 -10.11 -16.38
N LYS A 137 -5.37 -11.20 -17.13
CA LYS A 137 -4.64 -12.44 -16.89
C LYS A 137 -3.51 -12.61 -17.90
N VAL A 138 -2.32 -12.94 -17.42
CA VAL A 138 -1.21 -13.42 -18.24
C VAL A 138 -0.91 -14.86 -17.87
N LYS A 139 -1.00 -15.77 -18.85
CA LYS A 139 -0.78 -17.21 -18.64
C LYS A 139 0.65 -17.54 -18.22
N ALA A 140 0.80 -18.54 -17.35
CA ALA A 140 2.06 -19.11 -16.94
C ALA A 140 2.82 -19.73 -18.11
N GLY A 141 4.13 -19.50 -18.18
CA GLY A 141 5.01 -20.16 -19.14
C GLY A 141 6.24 -19.35 -19.52
N LYS A 142 7.08 -19.92 -20.38
CA LYS A 142 8.37 -19.35 -20.77
C LYS A 142 8.36 -18.89 -22.21
N VAL A 143 9.08 -17.81 -22.50
CA VAL A 143 9.37 -17.41 -23.89
C VAL A 143 10.70 -18.01 -24.29
N GLU A 144 10.67 -19.05 -25.12
CA GLU A 144 11.85 -19.75 -25.62
C GLU A 144 12.06 -19.41 -27.10
N ASN A 145 13.22 -18.83 -27.42
CA ASN A 145 13.56 -18.41 -28.80
C ASN A 145 12.48 -17.52 -29.45
N GLY A 146 11.85 -16.64 -28.67
CA GLY A 146 10.78 -15.75 -29.13
C GLY A 146 9.42 -16.44 -29.30
N THR A 147 9.27 -17.69 -28.88
CA THR A 147 8.00 -18.43 -28.89
C THR A 147 7.53 -18.71 -27.47
N PHE A 148 6.27 -18.40 -27.16
CA PHE A 148 5.70 -18.73 -25.86
C PHE A 148 5.39 -20.23 -25.75
N VAL A 149 5.89 -20.83 -24.67
CA VAL A 149 5.63 -22.21 -24.24
C VAL A 149 4.85 -22.15 -22.93
N GLU A 150 3.55 -22.39 -23.02
CA GLU A 150 2.63 -22.37 -21.88
C GLU A 150 2.94 -23.49 -20.89
N ASN A 151 2.93 -23.17 -19.59
CA ASN A 151 2.93 -24.16 -18.52
C ASN A 151 1.50 -24.71 -18.36
N LYS A 152 1.33 -26.01 -18.62
CA LYS A 152 0.01 -26.67 -18.55
C LYS A 152 -0.43 -27.06 -17.15
N ASN A 153 0.47 -26.98 -16.17
CA ASN A 153 0.18 -27.26 -14.76
C ASN A 153 0.83 -26.15 -13.92
N PRO A 154 0.34 -24.88 -14.02
CA PRO A 154 0.84 -23.82 -13.17
C PRO A 154 0.58 -24.16 -11.69
N ARG A 155 1.39 -23.59 -10.80
CA ARG A 155 1.25 -23.74 -9.34
C ARG A 155 -0.02 -23.07 -8.80
N GLY A 156 -0.56 -22.13 -9.57
CA GLY A 156 -1.78 -21.39 -9.28
C GLY A 156 -1.74 -20.02 -9.92
N THR A 157 -2.52 -19.10 -9.37
CA THR A 157 -2.51 -17.67 -9.76
C THR A 157 -1.87 -16.83 -8.67
N VAL A 158 -1.10 -15.80 -9.06
CA VAL A 158 -0.72 -14.68 -8.17
C VAL A 158 -1.56 -13.47 -8.54
N LEU A 159 -2.34 -12.97 -7.58
CA LEU A 159 -3.06 -11.71 -7.70
C LEU A 159 -2.14 -10.52 -7.40
N TRP A 160 -2.29 -9.45 -8.15
CA TRP A 160 -1.44 -8.25 -8.03
C TRP A 160 -2.29 -7.00 -7.81
N ASN A 161 -1.87 -6.16 -6.87
CA ASN A 161 -2.51 -4.86 -6.63
C ASN A 161 -1.48 -3.76 -6.31
N PRO A 162 -1.56 -2.57 -6.96
CA PRO A 162 -0.59 -1.50 -6.79
C PRO A 162 -0.84 -0.64 -5.55
N GLY A 163 -2.02 -0.77 -4.94
CA GLY A 163 -2.49 0.10 -3.89
C GLY A 163 -3.15 1.39 -4.40
N GLY A 164 -2.75 2.52 -3.83
CA GLY A 164 -3.49 3.79 -3.91
C GLY A 164 -4.13 4.12 -2.55
N PRO A 165 -5.37 3.69 -2.23
CA PRO A 165 -6.31 2.91 -3.04
C PRO A 165 -6.74 3.62 -4.33
N GLY A 166 -7.37 2.90 -5.26
CA GLY A 166 -7.83 3.46 -6.54
C GLY A 166 -6.84 3.28 -7.69
N GLY A 167 -5.66 2.70 -7.46
CA GLY A 167 -4.73 2.37 -8.55
C GLY A 167 -5.22 1.16 -9.36
N SER A 168 -5.14 1.24 -10.70
CA SER A 168 -5.47 0.11 -11.57
C SER A 168 -4.41 -0.99 -11.48
N GLY A 169 -4.83 -2.21 -11.13
CA GLY A 169 -3.93 -3.36 -11.01
C GLY A 169 -3.80 -4.19 -12.27
N MET A 170 -4.63 -3.98 -13.29
CA MET A 170 -4.67 -4.82 -14.49
C MET A 170 -3.28 -5.01 -15.13
N THR A 171 -2.55 -3.91 -15.35
CA THR A 171 -1.26 -3.93 -16.04
C THR A 171 -0.11 -4.51 -15.21
N LEU A 172 -0.29 -4.71 -13.89
CA LEU A 172 0.72 -5.38 -13.06
C LEU A 172 0.94 -6.83 -13.48
N SER A 173 -0.06 -7.52 -14.04
CA SER A 173 0.12 -8.87 -14.59
C SER A 173 1.14 -8.90 -15.73
N VAL A 174 1.12 -7.88 -16.59
CA VAL A 174 2.06 -7.71 -17.70
C VAL A 174 3.44 -7.31 -17.18
N ALA A 175 3.49 -6.41 -16.19
CA ALA A 175 4.74 -6.02 -15.55
C ALA A 175 5.42 -7.22 -14.87
N GLY A 176 4.68 -8.03 -14.13
CA GLY A 176 5.17 -9.26 -13.50
C GLY A 176 5.70 -10.25 -14.54
N ALA A 177 4.99 -10.45 -15.65
CA ALA A 177 5.47 -11.33 -16.73
C ALA A 177 6.75 -10.81 -17.43
N LEU A 178 6.94 -9.49 -17.50
CA LEU A 178 8.09 -8.86 -18.14
C LEU A 178 9.33 -8.83 -17.23
N TYR A 179 9.11 -8.52 -15.96
CA TYR A 179 10.17 -8.25 -14.99
C TYR A 179 10.52 -9.46 -14.12
N GLU A 180 9.56 -10.36 -13.90
CA GLU A 180 9.72 -11.56 -13.08
C GLU A 180 9.44 -12.83 -13.90
N PRO A 181 10.23 -13.11 -14.96
CA PRO A 181 9.95 -14.19 -15.91
C PRO A 181 10.03 -15.59 -15.29
N ASP A 182 10.76 -15.78 -14.20
CA ASP A 182 10.86 -17.06 -13.49
C ASP A 182 9.58 -17.34 -12.70
N LEU A 183 9.06 -16.34 -11.98
CA LEU A 183 7.72 -16.40 -11.38
C LEU A 183 6.63 -16.55 -12.47
N ALA A 184 6.81 -15.76 -13.55
CA ALA A 184 6.26 -15.84 -14.91
C ALA A 184 5.95 -17.24 -15.45
N ALA A 185 6.85 -18.17 -15.16
CA ALA A 185 6.84 -19.52 -15.69
C ALA A 185 6.01 -20.49 -14.84
N GLU A 186 5.88 -20.19 -13.55
CA GLU A 186 5.30 -21.08 -12.55
C GLU A 186 3.85 -20.70 -12.20
N TYR A 187 3.49 -19.42 -12.31
CA TYR A 187 2.17 -18.91 -11.95
C TYR A 187 1.47 -18.18 -13.11
N ASP A 188 0.15 -18.27 -13.13
CA ASP A 188 -0.67 -17.29 -13.85
C ASP A 188 -0.58 -15.95 -13.11
N MET A 189 -0.44 -14.84 -13.85
CA MET A 189 -0.44 -13.49 -13.27
C MET A 189 -1.81 -12.86 -13.46
N LEU A 190 -2.43 -12.40 -12.38
CA LEU A 190 -3.75 -11.76 -12.42
C LEU A 190 -3.69 -10.37 -11.80
N GLY A 191 -3.74 -9.35 -12.64
CA GLY A 191 -3.94 -7.97 -12.23
C GLY A 191 -5.44 -7.68 -12.22
N PHE A 192 -5.91 -6.91 -11.24
CA PHE A 192 -7.32 -6.55 -11.14
C PHE A 192 -7.51 -5.12 -10.67
N ASP A 193 -8.62 -4.53 -11.06
CA ASP A 193 -9.06 -3.24 -10.55
C ASP A 193 -10.10 -3.49 -9.46
N PRO A 194 -9.86 -3.08 -8.20
CA PRO A 194 -10.87 -3.21 -7.16
C PRO A 194 -12.22 -2.59 -7.55
N ARG A 195 -13.28 -2.95 -6.84
CA ARG A 195 -14.58 -2.28 -6.94
C ARG A 195 -14.40 -0.75 -6.87
N GLY A 196 -15.10 0.00 -7.72
CA GLY A 196 -14.98 1.46 -7.77
C GLY A 196 -13.70 2.02 -8.40
N THR A 197 -12.79 1.18 -8.92
CA THR A 197 -11.45 1.57 -9.38
C THR A 197 -11.25 1.29 -10.87
N GLY A 198 -10.42 2.11 -11.53
CA GLY A 198 -9.95 1.85 -12.90
C GLY A 198 -11.09 1.63 -13.88
N THR A 199 -11.10 0.48 -14.57
CA THR A 199 -12.17 0.12 -15.50
C THR A 199 -13.25 -0.77 -14.88
N SER A 200 -13.19 -1.06 -13.57
CA SER A 200 -14.28 -1.77 -12.87
C SER A 200 -15.55 -0.94 -12.80
N MET A 201 -16.71 -1.57 -12.90
CA MET A 201 -18.00 -0.90 -13.02
C MET A 201 -18.91 -1.18 -11.83
N PRO A 202 -19.59 -0.15 -11.27
CA PRO A 202 -19.36 1.28 -11.50
C PRO A 202 -18.01 1.72 -10.91
N PHE A 203 -17.22 2.53 -11.64
CA PHE A 203 -16.05 3.19 -11.06
C PHE A 203 -16.44 4.48 -10.33
N SER A 204 -15.55 4.96 -9.46
CA SER A 204 -15.75 6.16 -8.67
C SER A 204 -15.68 7.41 -9.53
N GLN A 205 -16.74 8.21 -9.47
CA GLN A 205 -16.87 9.49 -10.16
C GLN A 205 -17.40 10.51 -9.16
N CYS A 206 -16.58 11.52 -8.90
CA CYS A 206 -16.86 12.65 -8.03
C CYS A 206 -16.96 13.90 -8.90
N SER A 207 -15.86 14.42 -9.43
CA SER A 207 -15.85 15.68 -10.20
C SER A 207 -15.44 15.45 -11.65
N SER A 208 -15.87 16.34 -12.55
CA SER A 208 -15.43 16.33 -13.95
C SER A 208 -13.98 16.80 -14.08
N ASP A 209 -13.34 16.47 -15.20
CA ASP A 209 -11.97 16.90 -15.52
C ASP A 209 -11.82 18.43 -15.41
N GLU A 210 -12.78 19.19 -15.96
CA GLU A 210 -12.76 20.65 -15.93
C GLU A 210 -12.91 21.21 -14.51
N GLN A 211 -13.69 20.54 -13.66
CA GLN A 211 -13.85 20.97 -12.27
C GLN A 211 -12.59 20.68 -11.46
N ILE A 212 -11.91 19.55 -11.70
CA ILE A 212 -10.63 19.22 -11.06
C ILE A 212 -9.54 20.22 -11.49
N ASP A 213 -9.45 20.55 -12.79
CA ASP A 213 -8.54 21.58 -13.28
C ASP A 213 -8.81 22.95 -12.62
N LYS A 214 -10.08 23.35 -12.51
CA LYS A 214 -10.47 24.59 -11.84
C LYS A 214 -10.08 24.62 -10.36
N ASP A 215 -10.20 23.50 -9.67
CA ASP A 215 -9.82 23.40 -8.26
C ASP A 215 -8.31 23.54 -8.07
N ARG A 216 -7.51 22.91 -8.94
CA ARG A 216 -6.04 23.08 -8.95
C ARG A 216 -5.62 24.53 -9.22
N GLU A 217 -6.28 25.19 -10.17
CA GLU A 217 -5.98 26.58 -10.54
C GLU A 217 -6.40 27.61 -9.47
N SER A 218 -7.34 27.27 -8.59
CA SER A 218 -7.95 28.21 -7.64
C SER A 218 -6.97 28.82 -6.62
N ASN A 219 -5.81 28.19 -6.42
CA ASN A 219 -4.71 28.58 -5.54
C ASN A 219 -5.13 29.22 -4.19
N PRO A 220 -5.86 28.50 -3.30
CA PRO A 220 -6.39 29.07 -2.06
C PRO A 220 -5.32 29.66 -1.14
N HIS A 221 -4.10 29.08 -1.11
CA HIS A 221 -2.99 29.58 -0.29
C HIS A 221 -2.52 31.00 -0.67
N GLY A 222 -2.92 31.52 -1.83
CA GLY A 222 -2.66 32.89 -2.25
C GLY A 222 -3.57 33.96 -1.64
N LYS A 223 -4.58 33.59 -0.85
CA LYS A 223 -5.48 34.55 -0.17
C LYS A 223 -4.75 35.34 0.94
N ASP A 224 -5.31 36.50 1.30
CA ASP A 224 -4.66 37.45 2.20
C ASP A 224 -4.63 36.96 3.66
N THR A 225 -5.71 36.33 4.12
CA THR A 225 -5.87 35.87 5.51
C THR A 225 -5.96 34.35 5.62
N ARG A 226 -5.58 33.80 6.78
CA ARG A 226 -5.70 32.35 7.07
C ARG A 226 -7.16 31.90 6.93
N GLU A 227 -8.09 32.69 7.45
CA GLU A 227 -9.53 32.41 7.43
C GLU A 227 -10.11 32.32 6.01
N GLU A 228 -9.63 33.13 5.07
CA GLU A 228 -10.03 33.04 3.66
C GLU A 228 -9.49 31.77 2.97
N VAL A 229 -8.26 31.35 3.32
CA VAL A 229 -7.70 30.08 2.84
C VAL A 229 -8.55 28.92 3.34
N GLU A 230 -8.84 28.88 4.65
CA GLU A 230 -9.65 27.85 5.31
C GLU A 230 -11.07 27.78 4.73
N GLY A 231 -11.71 28.92 4.50
CA GLY A 231 -13.04 28.99 3.89
C GLY A 231 -13.08 28.41 2.47
N ALA A 232 -12.10 28.76 1.63
CA ALA A 232 -12.01 28.26 0.26
C ALA A 232 -11.72 26.76 0.19
N LEU A 233 -10.79 26.26 1.03
CA LEU A 233 -10.49 24.83 1.10
C LEU A 233 -11.69 24.03 1.61
N LYS A 234 -12.38 24.51 2.65
CA LYS A 234 -13.60 23.86 3.16
C LYS A 234 -14.67 23.73 2.08
N GLU A 235 -14.93 24.80 1.33
CA GLU A 235 -15.94 24.79 0.25
C GLU A 235 -15.60 23.77 -0.84
N GLN A 236 -14.32 23.66 -1.22
CA GLN A 236 -13.86 22.66 -2.19
C GLN A 236 -14.02 21.24 -1.67
N THR A 237 -13.57 20.97 -0.44
CA THR A 237 -13.67 19.64 0.19
C THR A 237 -15.12 19.19 0.33
N GLU A 238 -16.01 20.07 0.81
CA GLU A 238 -17.43 19.77 1.00
C GLU A 238 -18.15 19.52 -0.34
N ARG A 239 -17.85 20.33 -1.37
CA ARG A 239 -18.40 20.11 -2.71
C ARG A 239 -17.94 18.77 -3.28
N PHE A 240 -16.63 18.49 -3.26
CA PHE A 240 -16.07 17.25 -3.81
C PHE A 240 -16.68 16.01 -3.15
N ALA A 241 -16.82 16.02 -1.81
CA ALA A 241 -17.45 14.91 -1.09
C ALA A 241 -18.91 14.69 -1.54
N ASN A 242 -19.70 15.76 -1.70
CA ASN A 242 -21.08 15.65 -2.19
C ASN A 242 -21.15 15.18 -3.65
N ASP A 243 -20.25 15.69 -4.49
CA ASP A 243 -20.10 15.28 -5.89
C ASP A 243 -19.85 13.77 -6.02
N CYS A 244 -19.07 13.15 -5.14
CA CYS A 244 -18.90 11.69 -5.09
C CYS A 244 -20.23 10.95 -4.89
N PHE A 245 -21.05 11.39 -3.94
CA PHE A 245 -22.36 10.79 -3.65
C PHE A 245 -23.38 11.04 -4.76
N GLU A 246 -23.28 12.15 -5.48
CA GLU A 246 -24.18 12.46 -6.60
C GLU A 246 -23.84 11.66 -7.85
N ASN A 247 -22.55 11.51 -8.16
CA ASN A 247 -22.10 11.06 -9.48
C ASN A 247 -21.67 9.58 -9.50
N THR A 248 -21.12 9.02 -8.41
CA THR A 248 -20.66 7.63 -8.40
C THR A 248 -21.86 6.67 -8.52
N GLY A 249 -21.87 5.84 -9.56
CA GLY A 249 -22.97 4.92 -9.85
C GLY A 249 -24.22 5.56 -10.47
N LYS A 250 -24.22 6.87 -10.74
CA LYS A 250 -25.38 7.61 -11.28
C LYS A 250 -25.89 7.06 -12.62
N ALA A 251 -24.98 6.59 -13.47
CA ALA A 251 -25.31 6.04 -14.79
C ALA A 251 -25.84 4.59 -14.73
N PHE A 252 -25.93 3.97 -13.55
CA PHE A 252 -26.33 2.57 -13.42
C PHE A 252 -27.74 2.42 -12.84
N ASP A 253 -28.53 1.50 -13.40
CA ASP A 253 -29.77 1.06 -12.76
C ASP A 253 -29.45 0.09 -11.61
N LEU A 254 -29.27 0.67 -10.42
CA LEU A 254 -28.98 -0.08 -9.19
C LEU A 254 -30.25 -0.34 -8.36
N GLY A 255 -31.43 0.03 -8.86
CA GLY A 255 -32.69 -0.04 -8.12
C GLY A 255 -32.78 0.95 -6.93
N GLU A 256 -33.88 0.84 -6.17
CA GLU A 256 -34.17 1.77 -5.06
C GLU A 256 -33.12 1.67 -3.95
N GLY A 257 -32.38 2.76 -3.73
CA GLY A 257 -31.31 2.83 -2.73
C GLY A 257 -30.01 2.14 -3.15
N GLY A 258 -29.91 1.64 -4.38
CA GLY A 258 -28.75 0.91 -4.89
C GLY A 258 -27.47 1.73 -4.90
N GLN A 259 -27.52 3.00 -5.33
CA GLN A 259 -26.35 3.90 -5.29
C GLN A 259 -25.82 4.10 -3.86
N LYS A 260 -26.72 4.22 -2.88
CA LYS A 260 -26.32 4.30 -1.47
C LYS A 260 -25.64 3.01 -1.01
N LYS A 261 -26.20 1.85 -1.37
CA LYS A 261 -25.57 0.56 -1.06
C LYS A 261 -24.20 0.45 -1.73
N LEU A 262 -24.10 0.79 -3.02
CA LEU A 262 -22.81 0.83 -3.73
C LEU A 262 -21.79 1.63 -2.94
N MET A 263 -22.09 2.89 -2.58
CA MET A 263 -21.17 3.73 -1.81
C MET A 263 -20.75 3.10 -0.49
N GLN A 264 -21.68 2.44 0.24
CA GLN A 264 -21.37 1.76 1.50
C GLN A 264 -20.50 0.51 1.33
N HIS A 265 -20.43 -0.05 0.13
CA HIS A 265 -19.71 -1.28 -0.18
C HIS A 265 -18.51 -1.05 -1.11
N LEU A 266 -17.98 0.17 -1.27
CA LEU A 266 -16.73 0.41 -2.03
C LEU A 266 -15.46 0.12 -1.22
N GLY A 267 -15.58 -0.07 0.10
CA GLY A 267 -14.44 -0.21 1.01
C GLY A 267 -13.67 -1.53 0.89
N THR A 268 -12.57 -1.60 1.62
CA THR A 268 -11.62 -2.72 1.65
C THR A 268 -12.28 -4.03 2.08
N TRP A 269 -13.21 -3.97 3.05
CA TRP A 269 -13.85 -5.16 3.59
C TRP A 269 -14.61 -5.95 2.52
N ASP A 270 -15.26 -5.25 1.59
CA ASP A 270 -15.96 -5.86 0.47
C ASP A 270 -14.99 -6.21 -0.67
N ALA A 271 -14.00 -5.36 -0.95
CA ALA A 271 -12.97 -5.62 -1.96
C ALA A 271 -12.19 -6.93 -1.70
N VAL A 272 -11.89 -7.28 -0.45
CA VAL A 272 -11.26 -8.57 -0.14
C VAL A 272 -12.20 -9.76 -0.33
N GLY A 273 -13.53 -9.54 -0.29
CA GLY A 273 -14.53 -10.53 -0.68
C GLY A 273 -14.48 -10.82 -2.18
N ASP A 274 -14.24 -9.79 -2.99
CA ASP A 274 -14.00 -9.93 -4.43
C ASP A 274 -12.72 -10.72 -4.70
N MET A 275 -11.66 -10.48 -3.92
CA MET A 275 -10.40 -11.24 -4.01
C MET A 275 -10.62 -12.73 -3.71
N ASP A 276 -11.41 -13.09 -2.71
CA ASP A 276 -11.70 -14.51 -2.42
C ASP A 276 -12.55 -15.17 -3.50
N LEU A 277 -13.49 -14.42 -4.08
CA LEU A 277 -14.28 -14.88 -5.20
C LEU A 277 -13.40 -15.09 -6.44
N MET A 278 -12.50 -14.16 -6.76
CA MET A 278 -11.53 -14.31 -7.85
C MET A 278 -10.63 -15.51 -7.61
N ARG A 279 -10.04 -15.69 -6.42
CA ARG A 279 -9.26 -16.89 -6.06
C ARG A 279 -10.02 -18.17 -6.45
N SER A 280 -11.27 -18.31 -6.02
CA SER A 280 -12.09 -19.49 -6.33
C SER A 280 -12.39 -19.63 -7.82
N ALA A 281 -12.83 -18.55 -8.48
CA ALA A 281 -13.24 -18.57 -9.89
C ALA A 281 -12.07 -18.84 -10.86
N PHE A 282 -10.86 -18.45 -10.48
CA PHE A 282 -9.63 -18.75 -11.23
C PHE A 282 -9.02 -20.12 -10.90
N GLY A 283 -9.59 -20.84 -9.93
CA GLY A 283 -9.29 -22.25 -9.70
C GLY A 283 -8.30 -22.53 -8.57
N ASP A 284 -8.03 -21.56 -7.70
CA ASP A 284 -7.05 -21.70 -6.62
C ASP A 284 -7.73 -22.03 -5.28
N GLU A 285 -7.16 -22.98 -4.52
CA GLU A 285 -7.63 -23.30 -3.17
C GLU A 285 -7.24 -22.24 -2.15
N LYS A 286 -6.06 -21.64 -2.32
CA LYS A 286 -5.51 -20.57 -1.48
C LYS A 286 -5.07 -19.40 -2.34
N LEU A 287 -5.20 -18.18 -1.83
CA LEU A 287 -4.78 -16.96 -2.49
C LEU A 287 -3.25 -16.82 -2.42
N ASN A 288 -2.60 -16.67 -3.57
CA ASN A 288 -1.26 -16.07 -3.65
C ASN A 288 -1.41 -14.63 -4.10
N PHE A 289 -0.72 -13.71 -3.44
CA PHE A 289 -0.97 -12.28 -3.65
C PHE A 289 0.26 -11.43 -3.40
N ILE A 290 0.46 -10.44 -4.26
CA ILE A 290 1.47 -9.39 -4.11
C ILE A 290 0.72 -8.07 -4.06
N GLY A 291 0.79 -7.43 -2.88
CA GLY A 291 0.17 -6.14 -2.63
C GLY A 291 1.25 -5.08 -2.39
N PHE A 292 1.20 -4.02 -3.17
CA PHE A 292 2.05 -2.85 -2.98
C PHE A 292 1.27 -1.74 -2.27
N SER A 293 1.91 -0.96 -1.41
CA SER A 293 1.28 0.23 -0.83
C SER A 293 -0.04 -0.13 -0.14
N TYR A 294 -1.16 0.53 -0.47
CA TYR A 294 -2.48 0.13 0.01
C TYR A 294 -2.89 -1.33 -0.31
N GLY A 295 -2.31 -1.97 -1.32
CA GLY A 295 -2.44 -3.40 -1.55
C GLY A 295 -2.01 -4.24 -0.34
N THR A 296 -1.11 -3.73 0.50
CA THR A 296 -0.75 -4.38 1.78
C THR A 296 -1.92 -4.42 2.76
N ARG A 297 -2.77 -3.39 2.78
CA ARG A 297 -4.04 -3.35 3.53
C ARG A 297 -4.99 -4.42 3.04
N LEU A 298 -5.13 -4.60 1.72
CA LEU A 298 -5.94 -5.67 1.13
C LEU A 298 -5.44 -7.05 1.56
N GLY A 299 -4.13 -7.30 1.49
CA GLY A 299 -3.53 -8.58 1.90
C GLY A 299 -3.72 -8.87 3.39
N TYR A 300 -3.54 -7.87 4.25
CA TYR A 300 -3.77 -7.99 5.70
C TYR A 300 -5.25 -8.25 6.04
N VAL A 301 -6.18 -7.48 5.46
CA VAL A 301 -7.63 -7.62 5.73
C VAL A 301 -8.17 -8.92 5.13
N TYR A 302 -7.66 -9.36 3.97
CA TYR A 302 -7.94 -10.69 3.44
C TYR A 302 -7.50 -11.77 4.42
N SER A 303 -6.30 -11.62 5.00
CA SER A 303 -5.77 -12.54 6.01
C SER A 303 -6.58 -12.53 7.31
N GLN A 304 -7.23 -11.42 7.66
CA GLN A 304 -8.18 -11.36 8.79
C GLN A 304 -9.49 -12.08 8.46
N LYS A 305 -10.07 -11.82 7.28
CA LYS A 305 -11.41 -12.30 6.91
C LYS A 305 -11.45 -13.75 6.42
N PHE A 306 -10.40 -14.20 5.72
CA PHE A 306 -10.34 -15.48 5.02
C PHE A 306 -9.12 -16.32 5.41
N GLN A 307 -8.77 -16.36 6.71
CA GLN A 307 -7.59 -17.08 7.24
C GLN A 307 -7.32 -18.46 6.60
N PRO A 308 -8.31 -19.37 6.41
CA PRO A 308 -8.05 -20.70 5.83
C PRO A 308 -7.66 -20.68 4.34
N ASN A 309 -7.98 -19.60 3.63
CA ASN A 309 -7.73 -19.45 2.21
C ASN A 309 -6.44 -18.67 1.92
N VAL A 310 -5.66 -18.27 2.94
CA VAL A 310 -4.39 -17.55 2.76
C VAL A 310 -3.30 -18.51 2.27
N GLY A 311 -2.67 -18.20 1.14
CA GLY A 311 -1.51 -18.90 0.57
C GLY A 311 -0.22 -18.10 0.77
N ARG A 312 0.55 -17.87 -0.29
CA ARG A 312 1.79 -17.05 -0.24
C ARG A 312 1.47 -15.59 -0.50
N LEU A 313 1.64 -14.74 0.53
CA LEU A 313 1.40 -13.30 0.44
C LEU A 313 2.70 -12.52 0.58
N VAL A 314 2.89 -11.53 -0.28
CA VAL A 314 3.99 -10.56 -0.23
C VAL A 314 3.39 -9.16 -0.13
N LEU A 315 3.79 -8.41 0.90
CA LEU A 315 3.25 -7.09 1.21
C LEU A 315 4.40 -6.07 1.21
N ASP A 316 4.54 -5.27 0.13
CA ASP A 316 5.66 -4.35 -0.09
C ASP A 316 5.24 -2.88 0.01
N GLY A 317 5.89 -2.11 0.87
CA GLY A 317 5.48 -0.74 1.19
C GLY A 317 4.19 -0.74 2.03
N VAL A 318 4.35 -0.91 3.35
CA VAL A 318 3.25 -1.31 4.22
C VAL A 318 2.43 -0.14 4.76
N VAL A 319 1.11 -0.19 4.55
CA VAL A 319 0.16 0.66 5.28
C VAL A 319 0.06 0.17 6.72
N ASP A 320 0.22 1.08 7.69
CA ASP A 320 0.13 0.74 9.11
C ASP A 320 -1.22 0.06 9.43
N PRO A 321 -1.22 -1.15 10.02
CA PRO A 321 -2.46 -1.85 10.35
C PRO A 321 -3.33 -1.11 11.39
N GLY A 322 -2.80 -0.13 12.13
CA GLY A 322 -3.47 0.58 13.23
C GLY A 322 -3.13 -0.01 14.60
N LYS A 323 -3.80 0.44 15.66
CA LYS A 323 -3.57 -0.09 17.02
C LYS A 323 -4.13 -1.51 17.16
N VAL A 324 -3.24 -2.50 17.11
CA VAL A 324 -3.57 -3.88 17.46
C VAL A 324 -3.50 -4.04 18.97
N ASP A 325 -4.63 -4.38 19.61
CA ASP A 325 -4.66 -4.65 21.04
C ASP A 325 -3.93 -5.99 21.33
N GLU A 326 -2.61 -5.91 21.51
CA GLU A 326 -1.76 -7.04 21.89
C GLU A 326 -2.24 -7.68 23.21
N LEU A 327 -2.89 -6.92 24.11
CA LEU A 327 -3.44 -7.44 25.35
C LEU A 327 -4.77 -8.17 25.14
N ALA A 328 -5.62 -7.76 24.20
CA ALA A 328 -6.79 -8.54 23.78
C ALA A 328 -6.37 -9.84 23.08
N ALA A 329 -5.33 -9.81 22.25
CA ALA A 329 -4.74 -11.00 21.64
C ALA A 329 -4.19 -11.97 22.69
N MET A 330 -3.49 -11.47 23.71
CA MET A 330 -3.05 -12.26 24.87
C MET A 330 -4.21 -12.77 25.74
N LYS A 331 -5.31 -12.02 25.85
CA LYS A 331 -6.53 -12.44 26.57
C LYS A 331 -7.33 -13.49 25.79
N ALA A 332 -7.25 -13.51 24.46
CA ALA A 332 -7.88 -14.55 23.63
C ALA A 332 -7.24 -15.94 23.84
N ILE A 333 -5.96 -15.97 24.23
CA ILE A 333 -5.24 -17.19 24.65
C ILE A 333 -5.71 -17.66 26.04
N ASN A 334 -6.28 -16.78 26.87
CA ASN A 334 -6.75 -17.08 28.23
C ASN A 334 -8.19 -16.55 28.45
N ALA A 335 -9.19 -17.20 27.82
CA ALA A 335 -10.57 -16.76 27.95
C ALA A 335 -11.16 -17.09 29.34
N ALA A 336 -11.18 -16.11 30.26
CA ALA A 336 -12.26 -15.85 31.21
C ALA A 336 -12.00 -14.55 32.00
N SER A 337 -12.60 -13.43 31.57
CA SER A 337 -13.08 -12.36 32.46
C SER A 337 -13.91 -11.36 31.66
N ASP A 338 -15.21 -11.36 31.96
CA ASP A 338 -16.18 -10.41 31.44
C ASP A 338 -15.84 -8.97 31.83
N LYS A 339 -16.17 -8.07 30.90
CA LYS A 339 -16.49 -6.64 31.10
C LYS A 339 -15.35 -5.62 30.85
N PHE A 340 -14.99 -5.45 29.58
CA PHE A 340 -14.50 -4.15 29.04
C PHE A 340 -14.70 -4.01 27.51
N MET A 341 -15.82 -4.50 26.96
CA MET A 341 -16.05 -4.61 25.50
C MET A 341 -17.09 -3.61 24.98
N GLN A 342 -16.85 -2.30 25.12
CA GLN A 342 -17.60 -1.29 24.38
C GLN A 342 -16.68 -0.10 24.08
N ASN A 343 -16.00 -0.17 22.92
CA ASN A 343 -15.50 0.93 22.06
C ASN A 343 -14.32 0.41 21.24
N GLY A 344 -14.60 -0.37 20.19
CA GLY A 344 -13.63 -0.91 19.24
C GLY A 344 -13.82 -0.32 17.84
N GLY A 345 -13.74 1.00 17.74
CA GLY A 345 -13.52 1.68 16.46
C GLY A 345 -12.16 2.34 16.51
N ASP A 346 -11.55 2.57 15.34
CA ASP A 346 -10.35 3.39 15.23
C ASP A 346 -10.59 4.73 15.95
N ASP A 347 -9.70 5.05 16.87
CA ASP A 347 -9.67 6.33 17.58
C ASP A 347 -9.30 7.42 16.56
N PRO A 348 -10.05 8.52 16.40
CA PRO A 348 -9.69 9.62 15.50
C PRO A 348 -8.24 10.10 15.67
N ALA A 349 -7.69 9.99 16.88
CA ALA A 349 -6.28 10.29 17.14
C ALA A 349 -5.31 9.32 16.42
N ASP A 350 -5.71 8.07 16.17
CA ASP A 350 -4.92 7.07 15.43
C ASP A 350 -4.80 7.40 13.93
N ASP A 351 -5.84 7.98 13.32
CA ASP A 351 -5.82 8.37 11.91
C ASP A 351 -5.01 9.66 11.66
N GLU A 352 -5.09 10.61 12.59
CA GLU A 352 -4.19 11.77 12.58
C GLU A 352 -2.72 11.36 12.75
N ASP A 353 -2.42 10.44 13.68
CA ASP A 353 -1.06 9.94 13.91
C ASP A 353 -0.51 9.24 12.66
N LYS A 354 -1.31 8.41 11.97
CA LYS A 354 -0.92 7.80 10.69
C LYS A 354 -0.55 8.85 9.64
N THR A 355 -1.36 9.90 9.50
CA THR A 355 -1.12 10.97 8.53
C THR A 355 0.13 11.78 8.85
N ILE A 356 0.34 12.11 10.13
CA ILE A 356 1.56 12.79 10.59
C ILE A 356 2.81 11.92 10.37
N ASN A 357 2.72 10.61 10.62
CA ASN A 357 3.82 9.68 10.38
C ASN A 357 4.17 9.58 8.88
N GLN A 358 3.17 9.56 8.00
CA GLN A 358 3.41 9.63 6.55
C GLN A 358 4.08 10.95 6.16
N GLY A 359 3.63 12.09 6.71
CA GLY A 359 4.31 13.38 6.53
C GLY A 359 5.79 13.34 6.96
N ALA A 360 6.08 12.72 8.10
CA ALA A 360 7.45 12.50 8.57
C ALA A 360 8.26 11.57 7.64
N GLY A 361 7.61 10.58 7.01
CA GLY A 361 8.19 9.74 5.96
C GLY A 361 8.63 10.57 4.76
N PHE A 362 7.75 11.40 4.20
CA PHE A 362 8.09 12.31 3.12
C PHE A 362 9.20 13.29 3.48
N GLN A 363 9.21 13.83 4.70
CA GLN A 363 10.33 14.64 5.19
C GLN A 363 11.64 13.85 5.22
N ASN A 364 11.60 12.62 5.70
CA ASN A 364 12.78 11.75 5.76
C ASN A 364 13.35 11.48 4.36
N THR A 365 12.49 11.16 3.37
CA THR A 365 12.91 10.97 1.97
C THR A 365 13.38 12.28 1.33
N PHE A 366 12.72 13.41 1.61
CA PHE A 366 13.16 14.73 1.16
C PHE A 366 14.58 15.04 1.65
N GLU A 367 14.92 14.72 2.89
CA GLU A 367 16.28 14.91 3.39
C GLU A 367 17.32 14.06 2.65
N GLN A 368 16.96 12.86 2.20
CA GLN A 368 17.84 12.04 1.35
C GLN A 368 18.05 12.70 -0.02
N PHE A 369 16.96 13.14 -0.65
CA PHE A 369 17.03 13.92 -1.90
C PHE A 369 17.90 15.18 -1.74
N ALA A 370 17.68 15.95 -0.68
CA ALA A 370 18.39 17.20 -0.45
C ALA A 370 19.89 16.99 -0.23
N LYS A 371 20.27 15.94 0.51
CA LYS A 371 21.68 15.52 0.69
C LYS A 371 22.32 15.09 -0.62
N ASP A 372 21.62 14.34 -1.47
CA ASP A 372 22.13 13.97 -2.79
C ASP A 372 22.27 15.18 -3.72
N CYS A 373 21.23 16.02 -3.81
CA CYS A 373 21.21 17.24 -4.62
C CYS A 373 22.37 18.17 -4.25
N THR A 374 22.55 18.49 -2.97
CA THR A 374 23.59 19.41 -2.52
C THR A 374 25.00 18.85 -2.73
N ALA A 375 25.18 17.53 -2.53
CA ALA A 375 26.44 16.85 -2.78
C ALA A 375 26.80 16.82 -4.27
N LYS A 376 25.82 16.60 -5.16
CA LYS A 376 26.02 16.71 -6.61
C LYS A 376 26.33 18.14 -7.05
N GLY A 377 25.66 19.14 -6.48
CA GLY A 377 25.91 20.55 -6.75
C GLY A 377 27.32 20.99 -6.38
N ALA A 378 27.88 20.41 -5.31
CA ALA A 378 29.27 20.65 -4.91
C ALA A 378 30.31 20.08 -5.91
N GLN A 379 29.94 19.11 -6.75
CA GLN A 379 30.86 18.51 -7.74
C GLN A 379 31.14 19.42 -8.94
N LYS A 380 30.28 20.42 -9.21
CA LYS A 380 30.40 21.34 -10.36
C LYS A 380 30.46 20.63 -11.72
N LYS A 381 29.78 19.50 -11.83
CA LYS A 381 29.55 18.75 -13.08
C LYS A 381 28.35 19.31 -13.83
N THR A 382 28.22 18.97 -15.11
CA THR A 382 27.03 19.32 -15.90
C THR A 382 25.85 18.39 -15.63
N TRP A 383 24.64 18.79 -16.06
CA TRP A 383 23.45 17.94 -15.99
C TRP A 383 23.65 16.60 -16.71
N GLY A 384 24.22 16.62 -17.91
CA GLY A 384 24.50 15.42 -18.71
C GLY A 384 25.58 14.53 -18.12
N GLU A 385 26.53 15.07 -17.36
CA GLU A 385 27.54 14.28 -16.64
C GLU A 385 26.96 13.59 -15.39
N LEU A 386 26.00 14.23 -14.71
CA LEU A 386 25.39 13.70 -13.48
C LEU A 386 24.27 12.70 -13.76
N TRP A 387 23.47 12.97 -14.80
CA TRP A 387 22.33 12.14 -15.21
C TRP A 387 22.33 11.97 -16.73
N PRO A 388 23.28 11.21 -17.29
CA PRO A 388 23.42 11.02 -18.74
C PRO A 388 22.15 10.45 -19.37
N ASP A 389 21.46 9.58 -18.63
CA ASP A 389 20.25 8.90 -19.07
C ASP A 389 19.00 9.80 -19.13
N VAL A 390 18.97 10.89 -18.34
CA VAL A 390 17.83 11.81 -18.26
C VAL A 390 18.10 13.08 -19.07
N PHE A 391 19.31 13.64 -18.94
CA PHE A 391 19.65 14.95 -19.50
C PHE A 391 20.76 14.90 -20.56
N GLY A 392 21.36 13.74 -20.86
CA GLY A 392 22.52 13.64 -21.76
C GLY A 392 22.27 14.14 -23.18
N ASP A 393 21.05 13.96 -23.69
CA ASP A 393 20.62 14.45 -25.02
C ASP A 393 19.76 15.73 -24.94
N SER A 394 19.63 16.33 -23.75
CA SER A 394 18.80 17.52 -23.53
C SER A 394 19.55 18.83 -23.86
N PRO A 395 18.84 19.94 -24.12
CA PRO A 395 19.48 21.25 -24.33
C PRO A 395 20.33 21.74 -23.16
N ILE A 396 20.06 21.25 -21.94
CA ILE A 396 20.77 21.63 -20.71
C ILE A 396 21.95 20.71 -20.38
N ALA A 397 22.24 19.71 -21.22
CA ALA A 397 23.24 18.68 -20.95
C ALA A 397 24.62 19.25 -20.58
N ASP A 398 25.02 20.33 -21.24
CA ASP A 398 26.31 21.01 -21.07
C ASP A 398 26.27 22.11 -20.00
N GLU A 399 25.11 22.42 -19.42
CA GLU A 399 24.98 23.41 -18.37
C GLU A 399 25.47 22.86 -17.03
N THR A 400 26.20 23.68 -16.27
CA THR A 400 26.68 23.29 -14.94
C THR A 400 25.51 23.15 -13.97
N PHE A 401 25.39 21.97 -13.35
CA PHE A 401 24.37 21.73 -12.33
C PHE A 401 24.68 22.53 -11.06
N SER A 402 23.64 23.14 -10.49
CA SER A 402 23.63 23.71 -9.15
C SER A 402 22.33 23.34 -8.46
N CYS A 403 22.42 22.86 -7.23
CA CYS A 403 21.27 22.48 -6.45
C CYS A 403 20.51 23.75 -6.04
N ALA A 404 19.21 23.80 -6.36
CA ALA A 404 18.37 24.96 -6.03
C ALA A 404 18.34 25.27 -4.53
N LEU A 405 18.49 24.24 -3.69
CA LEU A 405 18.52 24.32 -2.23
C LEU A 405 19.86 24.82 -1.66
N GLY A 406 20.94 24.78 -2.47
CA GLY A 406 22.30 25.19 -2.10
C GLY A 406 23.33 24.09 -2.35
N ASP A 407 24.52 24.47 -2.81
CA ASP A 407 25.62 23.53 -3.10
C ASP A 407 26.52 23.32 -1.87
N GLY A 408 26.77 22.06 -1.50
CA GLY A 408 27.64 21.70 -0.38
C GLY A 408 27.13 22.13 1.02
N VAL A 409 25.83 22.34 1.17
CA VAL A 409 25.19 22.65 2.44
C VAL A 409 24.97 21.34 3.21
N GLU A 410 25.46 21.24 4.43
CA GLU A 410 25.33 20.02 5.26
C GLU A 410 24.14 20.08 6.23
N ASP A 411 23.61 21.27 6.49
CA ASP A 411 22.48 21.49 7.40
C ASP A 411 21.14 21.16 6.72
N VAL A 412 20.51 20.06 7.14
CA VAL A 412 19.25 19.57 6.59
C VAL A 412 18.07 20.49 6.89
N ASP A 413 18.09 21.21 8.02
CA ASP A 413 17.04 22.16 8.37
C ASP A 413 17.10 23.36 7.41
N GLN A 414 18.31 23.80 7.05
CA GLN A 414 18.50 24.86 6.06
C GLN A 414 18.00 24.44 4.67
N LEU A 415 18.26 23.21 4.24
CA LEU A 415 17.80 22.67 2.95
C LEU A 415 16.27 22.54 2.89
N THR A 416 15.68 22.05 3.98
CA THR A 416 14.23 21.95 4.18
C THR A 416 13.56 23.32 4.11
N ASP A 417 14.09 24.29 4.85
CA ASP A 417 13.61 25.67 4.82
C ASP A 417 13.72 26.31 3.44
N ALA A 418 14.78 25.98 2.69
CA ALA A 418 14.98 26.50 1.34
C ALA A 418 13.90 25.98 0.38
N ASN A 419 13.50 24.71 0.49
CA ASN A 419 12.43 24.15 -0.33
C ASN A 419 11.08 24.79 -0.02
N ALA A 420 10.72 24.87 1.26
CA ALA A 420 9.47 25.51 1.69
C ALA A 420 9.37 26.95 1.16
N LYS A 421 10.46 27.74 1.28
CA LYS A 421 10.50 29.12 0.78
C LYS A 421 10.40 29.22 -0.74
N LEU A 422 10.93 28.24 -1.49
CA LEU A 422 10.76 28.19 -2.94
C LEU A 422 9.30 27.93 -3.29
N LEU A 423 8.66 26.93 -2.68
CA LEU A 423 7.24 26.63 -2.91
C LEU A 423 6.34 27.82 -2.57
N GLN A 424 6.60 28.49 -1.43
CA GLN A 424 5.85 29.65 -0.98
C GLN A 424 5.85 30.83 -1.99
N THR A 425 6.79 30.89 -2.93
CA THR A 425 6.75 31.91 -4.00
C THR A 425 5.50 31.79 -4.88
N LEU A 426 4.96 30.56 -5.03
CA LEU A 426 3.77 30.25 -5.82
C LEU A 426 2.46 30.69 -5.15
N GLU A 427 2.46 30.93 -3.83
CA GLU A 427 1.26 31.42 -3.14
C GLU A 427 0.82 32.78 -3.70
N SER A 428 1.78 33.72 -3.79
CA SER A 428 1.50 35.07 -4.29
C SER A 428 1.65 35.24 -5.80
N LYS A 429 2.39 34.32 -6.45
CA LYS A 429 2.72 34.40 -7.87
C LYS A 429 2.76 32.99 -8.48
N PRO A 430 1.60 32.40 -8.81
CA PRO A 430 1.55 31.24 -9.70
C PRO A 430 2.37 31.51 -10.97
N LEU A 431 3.06 30.50 -11.49
CA LEU A 431 3.91 30.63 -12.67
C LEU A 431 3.31 29.85 -13.84
N PRO A 432 3.51 30.29 -15.10
CA PRO A 432 3.10 29.49 -16.25
C PRO A 432 3.91 28.19 -16.32
N THR A 433 3.36 27.15 -16.95
CA THR A 433 4.09 25.90 -17.21
C THR A 433 5.27 26.11 -18.17
N GLY A 434 5.19 27.10 -19.06
CA GLY A 434 6.16 27.30 -20.13
C GLY A 434 6.06 26.31 -21.28
N GLN A 435 5.06 25.41 -21.27
CA GLN A 435 4.84 24.44 -22.33
C GLN A 435 3.94 25.01 -23.45
N PRO A 436 4.28 24.82 -24.73
CA PRO A 436 3.40 25.21 -25.82
C PRO A 436 2.09 24.41 -25.76
N ASN A 437 0.95 25.10 -25.67
CA ASN A 437 -0.41 24.55 -25.56
C ASN A 437 -0.85 24.09 -24.16
N ASP A 438 -0.16 24.54 -23.12
CA ASP A 438 -0.63 24.38 -21.74
C ASP A 438 -0.68 25.75 -21.06
N ASP A 439 -1.89 26.31 -21.02
CA ASP A 439 -2.15 27.66 -20.53
C ASP A 439 -2.34 27.70 -19.00
N ARG A 440 -2.22 26.56 -18.33
CA ARG A 440 -2.40 26.46 -16.88
C ARG A 440 -1.32 27.22 -16.11
N MET A 441 -1.69 27.66 -14.92
CA MET A 441 -0.77 28.28 -13.96
C MET A 441 -0.44 27.29 -12.86
N VAL A 442 0.85 27.08 -12.60
CA VAL A 442 1.34 26.23 -11.50
C VAL A 442 1.03 26.92 -10.18
N SER A 443 0.06 26.38 -9.45
CA SER A 443 -0.34 26.86 -8.12
C SER A 443 0.66 26.41 -7.04
N PHE A 444 0.51 26.92 -5.81
CA PHE A 444 1.24 26.38 -4.66
C PHE A 444 0.96 24.89 -4.45
N ALA A 445 -0.30 24.48 -4.61
CA ALA A 445 -0.72 23.09 -4.46
C ALA A 445 -0.08 22.19 -5.53
N ASP A 446 -0.04 22.61 -6.80
CA ASP A 446 0.65 21.86 -7.86
C ASP A 446 2.15 21.75 -7.59
N GLY A 447 2.80 22.85 -7.19
CA GLY A 447 4.21 22.84 -6.82
C GLY A 447 4.50 21.86 -5.69
N ARG A 448 3.66 21.88 -4.65
CA ARG A 448 3.72 20.95 -3.51
C ARG A 448 3.53 19.50 -3.96
N THR A 449 2.48 19.21 -4.72
CA THR A 449 2.19 17.86 -5.27
C THR A 449 3.31 17.35 -6.16
N GLY A 450 3.92 18.20 -6.98
CA GLY A 450 5.06 17.83 -7.82
C GLY A 450 6.28 17.40 -6.99
N VAL A 451 6.54 18.06 -5.86
CA VAL A 451 7.58 17.61 -4.92
C VAL A 451 7.20 16.27 -4.31
N PHE A 452 5.97 16.10 -3.82
CA PHE A 452 5.49 14.82 -3.28
C PHE A 452 5.68 13.67 -4.28
N GLN A 453 5.25 13.85 -5.53
CA GLN A 453 5.41 12.83 -6.58
C GLN A 453 6.85 12.38 -6.75
N ALA A 454 7.78 13.33 -6.81
CA ALA A 454 9.18 12.98 -7.01
C ALA A 454 9.81 12.26 -5.80
N LEU A 455 9.24 12.40 -4.60
CA LEU A 455 9.68 11.69 -3.41
C LEU A 455 9.17 10.25 -3.34
N TYR A 456 8.37 9.78 -4.29
CA TYR A 456 8.03 8.35 -4.39
C TYR A 456 9.20 7.50 -4.89
N SER A 457 10.18 8.08 -5.60
CA SER A 457 11.27 7.31 -6.17
C SER A 457 12.52 8.14 -6.44
N GLU A 458 13.69 7.57 -6.12
CA GLU A 458 15.00 8.15 -6.44
C GLU A 458 15.19 8.40 -7.94
N THR A 459 14.46 7.67 -8.79
CA THR A 459 14.47 7.86 -10.25
C THR A 459 13.84 9.18 -10.71
N LEU A 460 13.07 9.87 -9.85
CA LEU A 460 12.43 11.16 -10.13
C LEU A 460 13.21 12.34 -9.55
N TRP A 461 14.24 12.10 -8.76
CA TRP A 461 15.10 13.14 -8.19
C TRP A 461 15.78 14.04 -9.23
N PRO A 462 16.21 13.56 -10.42
CA PRO A 462 16.73 14.45 -11.46
C PRO A 462 15.70 15.47 -11.93
N GLN A 463 14.44 15.04 -12.11
CA GLN A 463 13.31 15.88 -12.49
C GLN A 463 12.96 16.88 -11.38
N LEU A 464 12.96 16.45 -10.12
CA LEU A 464 12.77 17.35 -8.98
C LEU A 464 13.87 18.41 -8.90
N ALA A 465 15.13 18.01 -9.05
CA ALA A 465 16.25 18.94 -9.05
C ALA A 465 16.11 19.99 -10.17
N TYR A 466 15.67 19.56 -11.36
CA TYR A 466 15.36 20.47 -12.47
C TYR A 466 14.17 21.39 -12.17
N GLY A 467 13.05 20.84 -11.66
CA GLY A 467 11.86 21.63 -11.34
C GLY A 467 12.10 22.67 -10.24
N LEU A 468 12.92 22.36 -9.23
CA LEU A 468 13.32 23.33 -8.21
C LEU A 468 14.28 24.40 -8.77
N ALA A 469 15.17 24.02 -9.71
CA ALA A 469 16.04 24.98 -10.38
C ALA A 469 15.26 25.91 -11.31
N GLU A 470 14.24 25.40 -12.00
CA GLU A 470 13.29 26.14 -12.82
C GLU A 470 12.49 27.12 -11.96
N LEU A 471 11.86 26.63 -10.88
CA LEU A 471 11.11 27.45 -9.93
C LEU A 471 11.95 28.58 -9.34
N LYS A 472 13.22 28.31 -9.02
CA LYS A 472 14.17 29.31 -8.50
C LYS A 472 14.50 30.42 -9.51
N GLN A 473 14.42 30.15 -10.82
CA GLN A 473 14.57 31.18 -11.85
C GLN A 473 13.35 32.11 -11.90
N GLY A 474 12.16 31.58 -11.57
CA GLY A 474 10.95 32.38 -11.36
C GLY A 474 10.22 32.82 -12.64
N GLU A 475 10.56 32.19 -13.78
CA GLU A 475 9.94 32.41 -15.09
C GLU A 475 8.83 31.38 -15.37
N THR A 476 9.10 30.10 -15.12
CA THR A 476 8.19 28.96 -15.35
C THR A 476 8.33 27.94 -14.21
N ALA A 477 7.41 26.97 -14.16
CA ALA A 477 7.50 25.83 -13.24
C ALA A 477 6.97 24.52 -13.88
N GLY A 478 7.21 24.34 -15.18
CA GLY A 478 6.61 23.28 -15.98
C GLY A 478 6.93 21.87 -15.52
N MET A 479 8.15 21.63 -15.01
CA MET A 479 8.50 20.29 -14.50
C MET A 479 7.71 19.92 -13.24
N LEU A 480 7.44 20.89 -12.35
CA LEU A 480 6.59 20.63 -11.18
C LEU A 480 5.14 20.36 -11.61
N MET A 481 4.64 21.03 -12.65
CA MET A 481 3.31 20.72 -13.21
C MET A 481 3.25 19.30 -13.79
N GLN A 482 4.28 18.86 -14.53
CA GLN A 482 4.32 17.49 -15.07
C GLN A 482 4.34 16.43 -13.96
N LEU A 483 5.10 16.68 -12.89
CA LEU A 483 5.09 15.80 -11.72
C LEU A 483 3.72 15.81 -11.02
N ALA A 484 3.07 16.98 -10.91
CA ALA A 484 1.72 17.07 -10.37
C ALA A 484 0.68 16.35 -11.24
N ASP A 485 0.76 16.45 -12.56
CA ASP A 485 -0.13 15.73 -13.48
C ASP A 485 0.06 14.22 -13.38
N SER A 486 1.32 13.76 -13.26
CA SER A 486 1.62 12.35 -13.02
C SER A 486 1.02 11.84 -11.72
N TYR A 487 1.05 12.63 -10.64
CA TYR A 487 0.42 12.27 -9.36
C TYR A 487 -1.11 12.20 -9.48
N ASN A 488 -1.71 13.18 -10.17
CA ASN A 488 -3.16 13.27 -10.33
C ASN A 488 -3.72 12.35 -11.42
N ASP A 489 -2.86 11.62 -12.13
CA ASP A 489 -3.23 10.76 -13.25
C ASP A 489 -3.97 11.54 -14.36
N ARG A 490 -3.47 12.75 -14.65
CA ARG A 490 -3.99 13.62 -15.72
C ARG A 490 -3.19 13.41 -17.01
N ASP A 491 -3.87 12.99 -18.06
CA ASP A 491 -3.25 12.75 -19.36
C ASP A 491 -3.00 14.05 -20.17
N GLU A 492 -2.35 13.91 -21.34
CA GLU A 492 -2.05 15.01 -22.25
C GLU A 492 -3.29 15.68 -22.88
N ASN A 493 -4.45 15.00 -22.84
CA ASN A 493 -5.73 15.53 -23.30
C ASN A 493 -6.52 16.22 -22.19
N GLY A 494 -6.00 16.20 -20.96
CA GLY A 494 -6.61 16.77 -19.77
C GLY A 494 -7.63 15.87 -19.08
N HIS A 495 -7.66 14.58 -19.42
CA HIS A 495 -8.51 13.61 -18.73
C HIS A 495 -7.83 13.11 -17.45
N TYR A 496 -8.58 13.05 -16.35
CA TYR A 496 -8.16 12.44 -15.10
C TYR A 496 -8.69 11.00 -15.01
N ALA A 497 -7.79 10.05 -14.80
CA ALA A 497 -8.22 8.71 -14.43
C ALA A 497 -9.01 8.72 -13.10
N PRO A 498 -9.88 7.74 -12.84
CA PRO A 498 -10.70 7.72 -11.63
C PRO A 498 -9.91 7.45 -10.34
N MET A 499 -8.58 7.32 -10.39
CA MET A 499 -7.72 6.87 -9.30
C MET A 499 -7.93 7.66 -8.00
N LEU A 500 -7.76 8.99 -8.01
CA LEU A 500 -7.90 9.81 -6.79
C LEU A 500 -9.35 9.93 -6.30
N GLN A 501 -10.31 9.73 -7.20
CA GLN A 501 -11.74 9.74 -6.86
C GLN A 501 -12.09 8.42 -6.15
N ALA A 502 -11.57 7.29 -6.65
CA ALA A 502 -11.64 5.99 -6.01
C ALA A 502 -10.87 5.98 -4.68
N PHE A 503 -9.70 6.60 -4.61
CA PHE A 503 -8.94 6.79 -3.37
C PHE A 503 -9.84 7.37 -2.28
N THR A 504 -10.57 8.44 -2.59
CA THR A 504 -11.45 9.11 -1.63
C THR A 504 -12.62 8.21 -1.24
N ASN A 505 -13.35 7.67 -2.21
CA ASN A 505 -14.50 6.80 -1.96
C ASN A 505 -14.14 5.58 -1.09
N ILE A 506 -13.02 4.93 -1.39
CA ILE A 506 -12.56 3.74 -0.68
C ILE A 506 -12.09 4.12 0.73
N ARG A 507 -11.20 5.12 0.86
CA ARG A 507 -10.64 5.52 2.16
C ARG A 507 -11.72 6.02 3.11
N CYS A 508 -12.68 6.81 2.64
CA CYS A 508 -13.77 7.30 3.49
C CYS A 508 -14.82 6.22 3.79
N THR A 509 -14.95 5.19 2.96
CA THR A 509 -15.76 4.01 3.28
C THR A 509 -15.08 3.13 4.32
N ASP A 510 -13.75 3.11 4.37
CA ASP A 510 -13.01 2.42 5.42
C ASP A 510 -13.02 3.22 6.75
N ALA A 511 -12.92 4.54 6.70
CA ALA A 511 -12.71 5.41 7.86
C ALA A 511 -13.95 5.56 8.76
N ASN A 512 -13.74 5.61 10.08
CA ASN A 512 -14.80 5.73 11.08
C ASN A 512 -15.13 7.18 11.51
N SER A 513 -14.76 8.19 10.72
CA SER A 513 -14.88 9.63 11.06
C SER A 513 -16.31 10.21 11.01
N TYR A 514 -17.29 9.42 10.57
CA TYR A 514 -18.67 9.91 10.41
C TYR A 514 -19.26 10.49 11.69
N GLY A 515 -19.71 11.74 11.60
CA GLY A 515 -20.33 12.46 12.70
C GLY A 515 -19.34 13.05 13.71
N ASP A 516 -18.04 12.99 13.45
CA ASP A 516 -16.98 13.57 14.28
C ASP A 516 -16.19 14.67 13.54
N MET A 517 -16.92 15.56 12.87
CA MET A 517 -16.30 16.70 12.17
C MET A 517 -15.51 17.57 13.17
N PRO A 518 -14.22 17.86 12.91
CA PRO A 518 -13.41 18.68 13.80
C PRO A 518 -13.93 20.13 13.83
N ASP A 519 -13.77 20.81 14.97
CA ASP A 519 -13.84 22.26 14.96
C ASP A 519 -12.57 22.83 14.30
N ILE A 520 -12.63 24.09 13.87
CA ILE A 520 -11.52 24.71 13.14
C ILE A 520 -10.23 24.77 13.98
N GLU A 521 -10.30 24.90 15.31
CA GLU A 521 -9.10 24.95 16.14
C GLU A 521 -8.40 23.60 16.22
N LYS A 522 -9.15 22.48 16.23
CA LYS A 522 -8.58 21.15 16.08
C LYS A 522 -7.93 20.94 14.71
N ALA A 523 -8.60 21.35 13.63
CA ALA A 523 -8.04 21.27 12.28
C ALA A 523 -6.72 22.08 12.16
N ARG A 524 -6.68 23.24 12.81
CA ARG A 524 -5.48 24.09 12.91
C ARG A 524 -4.35 23.42 13.71
N ASP A 525 -4.65 22.82 14.84
CA ASP A 525 -3.67 22.06 15.65
C ASP A 525 -3.08 20.88 14.87
N PHE A 526 -3.93 20.13 14.16
CA PHE A 526 -3.51 19.04 13.28
C PHE A 526 -2.56 19.54 12.19
N ALA A 527 -2.93 20.61 11.47
CA ALA A 527 -2.09 21.19 10.43
C ALA A 527 -0.73 21.68 10.96
N GLU A 528 -0.69 22.28 12.17
CA GLU A 528 0.56 22.70 12.81
C GLU A 528 1.45 21.50 13.20
N ARG A 529 0.87 20.40 13.66
CA ARG A 529 1.61 19.14 13.91
C ARG A 529 2.13 18.53 12.61
N TYR A 530 1.33 18.56 11.54
CA TYR A 530 1.74 18.06 10.22
C TYR A 530 2.90 18.89 9.63
N ASP A 531 2.80 20.23 9.64
CA ASP A 531 3.88 21.12 9.18
C ASP A 531 5.17 20.96 9.99
N LYS A 532 5.07 20.59 11.27
CA LYS A 532 6.23 20.28 12.11
C LYS A 532 6.87 18.95 11.74
N ALA A 533 6.09 17.95 11.33
CA ALA A 533 6.59 16.65 10.88
C ALA A 533 7.13 16.71 9.44
N ALA A 534 6.54 17.55 8.59
CA ALA A 534 6.89 17.74 7.18
C ALA A 534 7.19 19.22 6.82
N PRO A 535 8.23 19.83 7.42
CA PRO A 535 8.54 21.24 7.20
C PRO A 535 8.94 21.60 5.77
N PHE A 536 9.38 20.64 4.94
CA PHE A 536 9.80 20.92 3.55
C PHE A 536 8.66 21.47 2.68
N GLN A 537 7.40 21.14 2.98
CA GLN A 537 6.23 21.47 2.16
C GLN A 537 5.41 22.67 2.66
N ARG A 538 5.65 23.12 3.89
CA ARG A 538 4.75 24.04 4.61
C ARG A 538 4.47 25.34 3.84
N SER A 539 3.23 25.79 3.89
CA SER A 539 2.82 27.12 3.41
C SER A 539 3.27 28.24 4.35
N SER A 540 3.16 29.50 3.91
CA SER A 540 3.46 30.68 4.73
C SER A 540 2.42 30.92 5.83
N LYS A 541 1.20 30.44 5.60
CA LYS A 541 0.08 30.41 6.53
C LYS A 541 -0.36 28.95 6.62
N THR A 542 -0.39 28.37 7.82
CA THR A 542 -0.84 26.99 8.05
C THR A 542 -2.36 26.97 8.27
N PRO A 543 -3.22 26.78 7.25
CA PRO A 543 -4.66 26.75 7.45
C PRO A 543 -5.08 25.49 8.22
N GLY A 544 -6.17 25.57 9.00
CA GLY A 544 -6.89 24.36 9.37
C GLY A 544 -7.60 23.78 8.14
N GLU A 545 -7.30 22.53 7.79
CA GLU A 545 -7.88 21.85 6.62
C GLU A 545 -8.85 20.75 7.09
N TYR A 546 -9.97 20.63 6.38
CA TYR A 546 -10.91 19.52 6.57
C TYR A 546 -10.58 18.40 5.59
N ASP A 547 -10.70 17.15 6.04
CA ASP A 547 -10.56 15.98 5.19
C ASP A 547 -11.87 15.70 4.45
N TYR A 548 -11.83 15.12 3.25
CA TYR A 548 -13.04 14.71 2.51
C TYR A 548 -13.95 13.80 3.36
N CYS A 549 -13.36 12.96 4.22
CA CYS A 549 -14.10 12.04 5.08
C CYS A 549 -14.83 12.73 6.25
N ASP A 550 -14.55 14.00 6.55
CA ASP A 550 -15.30 14.79 7.53
C ASP A 550 -16.73 15.09 7.06
N PHE A 551 -16.94 15.08 5.73
CA PHE A 551 -18.23 15.31 5.07
C PHE A 551 -18.91 14.02 4.61
N TRP A 552 -18.36 12.85 4.97
CA TRP A 552 -18.90 11.57 4.56
C TRP A 552 -20.30 11.33 5.14
N GLN A 553 -21.16 10.59 4.43
CA GLN A 553 -22.59 10.47 4.79
C GLN A 553 -22.95 9.22 5.60
N PHE A 554 -21.98 8.36 5.89
CA PHE A 554 -22.18 7.14 6.68
C PHE A 554 -20.90 6.75 7.41
N LYS A 555 -21.03 5.93 8.46
CA LYS A 555 -19.90 5.38 9.21
C LYS A 555 -19.16 4.34 8.39
N GLY A 556 -17.82 4.37 8.42
CA GLY A 556 -17.00 3.39 7.74
C GLY A 556 -17.26 1.94 8.16
N THR A 557 -16.86 1.03 7.27
CA THR A 557 -17.21 -0.38 7.32
C THR A 557 -16.03 -1.29 7.69
N LEU A 558 -14.81 -0.74 7.74
CA LEU A 558 -13.62 -1.53 8.04
C LEU A 558 -13.58 -1.91 9.53
N PRO A 559 -13.46 -3.21 9.88
CA PRO A 559 -13.29 -3.63 11.27
C PRO A 559 -11.93 -3.23 11.85
N ALA A 560 -11.85 -3.22 13.17
CA ALA A 560 -10.60 -2.98 13.88
C ALA A 560 -9.54 -4.05 13.53
N PRO A 561 -8.25 -3.68 13.54
CA PRO A 561 -7.17 -4.62 13.25
C PRO A 561 -6.97 -5.65 14.37
N GLU A 562 -6.51 -6.85 14.01
CA GLU A 562 -6.33 -8.00 14.91
C GLU A 562 -4.93 -8.64 14.74
N LYS A 563 -4.42 -9.27 15.80
CA LYS A 563 -3.24 -10.16 15.69
C LYS A 563 -3.63 -11.41 14.89
N LEU A 564 -2.82 -11.75 13.89
CA LEU A 564 -3.07 -12.90 13.01
C LEU A 564 -2.01 -13.99 13.23
N THR A 565 -2.36 -15.04 13.95
CA THR A 565 -1.44 -16.17 14.22
C THR A 565 -1.75 -17.42 13.40
N LYS A 566 -2.96 -17.51 12.82
CA LYS A 566 -3.48 -18.69 12.09
C LYS A 566 -3.35 -18.60 10.58
N VAL A 567 -2.45 -17.74 10.11
CA VAL A 567 -2.12 -17.56 8.69
C VAL A 567 -0.71 -18.07 8.45
N PRO A 568 -0.36 -18.59 7.26
CA PRO A 568 0.99 -19.06 6.96
C PRO A 568 2.01 -17.92 7.07
N ASN A 569 3.30 -18.21 6.87
CA ASN A 569 4.29 -17.15 6.78
C ASN A 569 3.89 -16.16 5.66
N ILE A 570 3.93 -14.88 5.98
CA ILE A 570 3.68 -13.76 5.05
C ILE A 570 4.98 -12.95 4.99
N LEU A 571 5.45 -12.67 3.79
CA LEU A 571 6.64 -11.86 3.57
C LEU A 571 6.24 -10.38 3.51
N VAL A 572 6.75 -9.60 4.44
CA VAL A 572 6.57 -8.15 4.50
C VAL A 572 7.85 -7.49 4.01
N VAL A 573 7.75 -6.62 3.01
CA VAL A 573 8.88 -5.88 2.46
C VAL A 573 8.75 -4.40 2.84
N SER A 574 9.84 -3.82 3.37
CA SER A 574 9.83 -2.44 3.87
C SER A 574 11.14 -1.72 3.52
N THR A 575 11.04 -0.56 2.88
CA THR A 575 12.19 0.27 2.50
C THR A 575 12.54 1.27 3.61
N THR A 576 13.83 1.42 3.93
CA THR A 576 14.32 2.22 5.07
C THR A 576 13.89 3.69 5.04
N HIS A 577 13.85 4.33 3.88
CA HIS A 577 13.40 5.72 3.72
C HIS A 577 12.20 5.83 2.77
N ASP A 578 11.26 4.90 2.88
CA ASP A 578 9.97 4.95 2.18
C ASP A 578 9.16 6.18 2.64
N SER A 579 8.77 7.02 1.69
CA SER A 579 8.04 8.27 1.93
C SER A 579 6.58 8.05 2.29
N ALA A 580 5.90 7.18 1.54
CA ALA A 580 4.45 7.01 1.59
C ALA A 580 4.03 5.99 2.65
N THR A 581 4.85 4.95 2.86
CA THR A 581 4.62 3.90 3.86
C THR A 581 5.86 3.73 4.72
N PRO A 582 6.03 4.60 5.75
CA PRO A 582 7.27 4.66 6.53
C PRO A 582 7.67 3.31 7.13
N TYR A 583 8.98 3.05 7.14
CA TYR A 583 9.57 1.77 7.57
C TYR A 583 8.98 1.14 8.86
N PRO A 584 8.71 1.90 9.95
CA PRO A 584 8.01 1.40 11.13
C PRO A 584 6.75 0.59 10.86
N ALA A 585 5.93 0.99 9.88
CA ALA A 585 4.68 0.31 9.56
C ALA A 585 4.93 -1.15 9.12
N GLY A 586 5.98 -1.39 8.35
CA GLY A 586 6.39 -2.74 7.93
C GLY A 586 6.85 -3.60 9.10
N VAL A 587 7.67 -3.05 10.01
CA VAL A 587 8.11 -3.77 11.22
C VAL A 587 6.91 -4.15 12.10
N LYS A 588 5.99 -3.21 12.30
CA LYS A 588 4.78 -3.42 13.08
C LYS A 588 3.90 -4.51 12.47
N LEU A 589 3.62 -4.45 11.16
CA LEU A 589 2.80 -5.45 10.49
C LEU A 589 3.44 -6.85 10.57
N ALA A 590 4.73 -6.97 10.25
CA ALA A 590 5.44 -8.25 10.30
C ALA A 590 5.33 -8.91 11.69
N ARG A 591 5.41 -8.11 12.76
CA ARG A 591 5.22 -8.59 14.14
C ARG A 591 3.77 -8.93 14.48
N VAL A 592 2.79 -8.17 13.97
CA VAL A 592 1.36 -8.40 14.24
C VAL A 592 0.87 -9.72 13.65
N ILE A 593 1.45 -10.14 12.51
CA ILE A 593 1.05 -11.34 11.77
C ILE A 593 2.00 -12.54 11.97
N ASP A 594 2.97 -12.43 12.89
CA ASP A 594 4.06 -13.40 13.06
C ASP A 594 4.69 -13.82 11.72
N GLY A 595 4.98 -12.81 10.90
CA GLY A 595 5.53 -12.93 9.55
C GLY A 595 7.04 -12.72 9.48
N THR A 596 7.55 -12.61 8.26
CA THR A 596 8.97 -12.32 7.98
C THR A 596 9.10 -10.91 7.42
N LEU A 597 10.00 -10.11 7.96
CA LEU A 597 10.34 -8.79 7.45
C LEU A 597 11.59 -8.87 6.57
N LEU A 598 11.46 -8.44 5.32
CA LEU A 598 12.55 -8.13 4.42
C LEU A 598 12.73 -6.61 4.37
N SER A 599 13.80 -6.12 4.98
CA SER A 599 14.18 -4.71 4.94
C SER A 599 15.05 -4.44 3.72
N ALA A 600 14.73 -3.40 2.95
CA ALA A 600 15.50 -2.93 1.81
C ALA A 600 16.07 -1.53 2.08
N SER A 601 17.38 -1.33 1.88
CA SER A 601 18.00 -0.01 1.98
C SER A 601 17.64 0.85 0.77
N GLY A 602 17.14 2.06 0.98
CA GLY A 602 16.84 2.99 -0.12
C GLY A 602 15.85 4.09 0.26
N ALA A 603 15.58 4.99 -0.67
CA ALA A 603 14.69 6.14 -0.48
C ALA A 603 13.58 6.19 -1.53
N SER A 604 12.95 5.05 -1.76
CA SER A 604 11.85 4.87 -2.72
C SER A 604 10.67 4.19 -2.05
N HIS A 605 9.46 4.52 -2.49
CA HIS A 605 8.25 3.79 -2.11
C HIS A 605 8.21 2.45 -2.83
N THR A 606 8.05 1.36 -2.07
CA THR A 606 8.18 -0.05 -2.51
C THR A 606 9.57 -0.40 -3.06
N SER A 607 9.90 -1.69 -3.17
CA SER A 607 11.24 -2.13 -3.57
C SER A 607 11.28 -3.34 -4.52
N TYR A 608 10.22 -4.14 -4.59
CA TYR A 608 10.14 -5.27 -5.49
C TYR A 608 9.83 -4.84 -6.94
N MET A 609 10.32 -5.62 -7.93
CA MET A 609 10.22 -5.36 -9.38
C MET A 609 10.94 -4.08 -9.87
N LYS A 610 11.87 -3.53 -9.09
CA LYS A 610 12.64 -2.34 -9.50
C LYS A 610 13.71 -2.69 -10.55
N ARG A 611 14.16 -3.97 -10.60
CA ARG A 611 15.23 -4.44 -11.51
C ARG A 611 16.47 -3.56 -11.54
N ASP A 612 16.79 -2.95 -10.40
CA ASP A 612 18.10 -2.33 -10.22
C ASP A 612 19.12 -3.47 -10.17
N PRO A 613 20.07 -3.59 -11.12
CA PRO A 613 21.09 -4.63 -11.08
C PRO A 613 21.98 -4.51 -9.84
N ASN A 614 21.90 -3.40 -9.11
CA ASN A 614 22.52 -3.26 -7.82
C ASN A 614 21.64 -3.80 -6.69
N MET A 615 20.31 -3.88 -6.78
CA MET A 615 19.39 -4.24 -5.68
C MET A 615 18.62 -5.55 -5.94
N THR A 616 19.30 -6.63 -6.37
CA THR A 616 18.60 -7.89 -6.72
C THR A 616 18.10 -8.68 -5.52
N CYS A 617 18.60 -8.41 -4.31
CA CYS A 617 18.28 -9.21 -3.12
C CYS A 617 16.78 -9.20 -2.76
N VAL A 618 16.05 -8.13 -3.11
CA VAL A 618 14.60 -8.06 -2.93
C VAL A 618 13.90 -8.99 -3.91
N ASP A 619 14.15 -8.83 -5.21
CA ASP A 619 13.53 -9.62 -6.27
C ASP A 619 13.80 -11.13 -6.10
N ASP A 620 15.06 -11.49 -5.80
CA ASP A 620 15.47 -12.88 -5.56
C ASP A 620 14.68 -13.49 -4.39
N THR A 621 14.60 -12.79 -3.25
CA THR A 621 13.92 -13.29 -2.04
C THR A 621 12.42 -13.40 -2.22
N VAL A 622 11.78 -12.41 -2.85
CA VAL A 622 10.34 -12.42 -3.09
C VAL A 622 9.96 -13.58 -4.03
N ASN A 623 10.74 -13.79 -5.10
CA ASN A 623 10.51 -14.90 -6.03
C ASN A 623 10.71 -16.26 -5.37
N ASP A 624 11.79 -16.46 -4.60
CA ASP A 624 12.05 -17.71 -3.88
C ASP A 624 10.97 -17.99 -2.83
N PHE A 625 10.49 -16.98 -2.13
CA PHE A 625 9.39 -17.12 -1.16
C PHE A 625 8.08 -17.55 -1.83
N LEU A 626 7.73 -16.95 -2.97
CA LEU A 626 6.51 -17.32 -3.70
C LEU A 626 6.60 -18.73 -4.29
N ILE A 627 7.74 -19.10 -4.87
CA ILE A 627 7.92 -20.38 -5.58
C ILE A 627 8.17 -21.54 -4.61
N ASN A 628 9.04 -21.35 -3.62
CA ASN A 628 9.54 -22.39 -2.73
C ASN A 628 9.04 -22.22 -1.28
N GLY A 629 8.67 -21.01 -0.87
CA GLY A 629 8.40 -20.68 0.54
C GLY A 629 9.65 -20.31 1.32
N ASP A 630 10.80 -20.20 0.65
CA ASP A 630 12.09 -19.98 1.28
C ASP A 630 12.37 -18.48 1.48
N VAL A 631 13.01 -18.16 2.59
CA VAL A 631 13.59 -16.84 2.88
C VAL A 631 15.04 -17.01 3.36
N PRO A 632 15.92 -16.00 3.15
CA PRO A 632 17.25 -16.01 3.74
C PRO A 632 17.23 -16.14 5.27
N GLU A 633 18.35 -16.62 5.84
CA GLU A 633 18.55 -16.59 7.29
C GLU A 633 18.49 -15.14 7.83
N ASP A 634 17.98 -14.99 9.06
CA ASP A 634 17.91 -13.71 9.75
C ASP A 634 19.28 -13.00 9.78
N GLY A 635 19.29 -11.74 9.34
CA GLY A 635 20.49 -10.91 9.28
C GLY A 635 20.70 -10.17 7.96
N ASP A 636 21.81 -9.44 7.91
CA ASP A 636 22.25 -8.64 6.76
C ASP A 636 22.79 -9.53 5.62
N TYR A 637 22.31 -9.32 4.40
CA TYR A 637 22.79 -9.98 3.19
C TYR A 637 22.66 -9.10 1.93
N GLY A 638 23.17 -9.59 0.80
CA GLY A 638 23.27 -8.83 -0.44
C GLY A 638 24.55 -7.99 -0.53
N LYS A 639 24.57 -6.99 -1.43
CA LYS A 639 25.77 -6.15 -1.62
C LYS A 639 26.00 -5.29 -0.39
N LYS A 640 27.26 -5.11 -0.01
CA LYS A 640 27.66 -4.20 1.06
C LYS A 640 27.39 -2.74 0.68
N LEU A 641 26.81 -1.97 1.60
CA LEU A 641 26.60 -0.53 1.43
C LEU A 641 27.91 0.25 1.66
N ASP A 642 28.08 1.36 0.93
CA ASP A 642 29.22 2.26 1.11
C ASP A 642 29.19 2.95 2.49
N LYS A 643 27.98 3.25 2.97
CA LYS A 643 27.70 3.74 4.32
C LYS A 643 26.53 2.92 4.89
N PRO A 644 26.57 2.53 6.17
CA PRO A 644 25.43 1.91 6.81
C PRO A 644 24.19 2.80 6.68
N ASP A 645 23.06 2.19 6.40
CA ASP A 645 21.76 2.84 6.36
C ASP A 645 21.07 2.61 7.71
N THR A 646 20.45 3.64 8.29
CA THR A 646 19.85 3.56 9.63
C THR A 646 18.51 4.28 9.67
N VAL A 647 17.52 3.58 10.19
CA VAL A 647 16.14 4.01 10.35
C VAL A 647 15.61 3.61 11.73
N LYS A 648 14.51 4.22 12.16
CA LYS A 648 13.80 3.82 13.39
C LYS A 648 12.77 2.72 13.11
N ASP A 649 12.68 1.74 13.98
CA ASP A 649 11.55 0.80 14.03
C ASP A 649 10.29 1.46 14.66
N ASP A 650 9.20 0.70 14.73
CA ASP A 650 7.93 1.14 15.32
C ASP A 650 7.96 1.33 16.84
N ARG A 651 9.08 0.99 17.49
CA ARG A 651 9.34 1.19 18.92
C ARG A 651 10.40 2.26 19.16
N GLY A 652 10.88 2.93 18.11
CA GLY A 652 11.90 3.98 18.17
C GLY A 652 13.35 3.49 18.31
N ASN A 653 13.61 2.19 18.19
CA ASN A 653 14.96 1.64 18.18
C ASN A 653 15.63 1.84 16.82
N ASP A 654 16.96 1.94 16.82
CA ASP A 654 17.72 1.99 15.58
C ASP A 654 17.78 0.60 14.93
N VAL A 655 17.41 0.55 13.65
CA VAL A 655 17.68 -0.56 12.75
C VAL A 655 18.73 -0.11 11.76
N THR A 656 19.88 -0.78 11.75
CA THR A 656 20.99 -0.47 10.85
C THR A 656 21.22 -1.62 9.89
N LEU A 657 21.25 -1.28 8.59
CA LEU A 657 21.61 -2.19 7.50
C LEU A 657 23.07 -1.91 7.10
N THR A 658 23.91 -2.95 7.08
CA THR A 658 25.29 -2.86 6.54
C THR A 658 25.41 -3.37 5.10
N THR A 659 24.38 -4.05 4.63
CA THR A 659 24.16 -4.53 3.27
C THR A 659 22.82 -4.03 2.76
N GLN A 660 22.52 -4.29 1.50
CA GLN A 660 21.31 -3.82 0.85
C GLN A 660 20.01 -4.38 1.42
N CYS A 661 20.03 -5.64 1.86
CA CYS A 661 18.86 -6.29 2.42
C CYS A 661 19.17 -6.85 3.81
N LYS A 662 18.13 -6.96 4.64
CA LYS A 662 18.16 -7.62 5.93
C LYS A 662 16.86 -8.41 6.17
N VAL A 663 16.96 -9.65 6.61
CA VAL A 663 15.79 -10.46 7.03
C VAL A 663 15.67 -10.48 8.54
N GLU A 664 14.45 -10.33 9.05
CA GLU A 664 14.09 -10.55 10.45
C GLU A 664 12.77 -11.31 10.53
N THR A 665 12.78 -12.49 11.16
CA THR A 665 11.60 -13.35 11.27
C THR A 665 10.95 -13.20 12.64
N PHE A 666 9.66 -12.81 12.67
CA PHE A 666 8.88 -12.66 13.91
C PHE A 666 8.14 -13.95 14.30
N ARG A 667 8.33 -15.01 13.51
CA ARG A 667 7.72 -16.31 13.66
C ARG A 667 8.71 -17.29 14.30
N SER A 668 8.37 -17.86 15.46
CA SER A 668 9.16 -18.95 16.06
C SER A 668 8.39 -20.26 15.97
N SER A 669 8.96 -21.26 15.30
CA SER A 669 8.41 -22.61 15.38
C SER A 669 8.69 -23.22 16.75
N GLY A 670 7.72 -23.94 17.29
CA GLY A 670 7.82 -24.50 18.63
C GLY A 670 6.95 -25.74 18.82
N PHE A 671 7.39 -26.63 19.69
CA PHE A 671 6.58 -27.72 20.22
C PHE A 671 6.87 -27.85 21.70
N SER A 672 5.81 -27.85 22.52
CA SER A 672 5.96 -27.98 23.96
C SER A 672 4.85 -28.82 24.58
N ILE A 673 5.20 -29.53 25.66
CA ILE A 673 4.24 -30.18 26.56
C ILE A 673 4.03 -29.34 27.82
N SER A 674 2.86 -29.46 28.45
CA SER A 674 2.46 -28.60 29.58
C SER A 674 3.32 -28.70 30.83
N THR A 675 4.17 -29.72 30.94
CA THR A 675 5.06 -29.99 32.08
C THR A 675 6.19 -30.93 31.63
N ASP A 676 7.36 -30.78 32.22
CA ASP A 676 8.51 -31.67 32.03
C ASP A 676 8.44 -32.94 32.89
N LYS A 677 7.44 -33.05 33.79
CA LYS A 677 7.24 -34.17 34.72
C LYS A 677 5.78 -34.60 34.83
N ALA A 678 5.54 -35.91 34.79
CA ALA A 678 4.19 -36.50 34.95
C ALA A 678 4.23 -37.95 35.46
N HIS A 679 3.08 -38.47 35.89
CA HIS A 679 2.89 -39.89 36.19
C HIS A 679 2.33 -40.67 35.00
N ALA A 680 2.52 -42.00 34.99
CA ALA A 680 1.86 -42.87 34.02
C ALA A 680 0.33 -42.74 34.12
N GLY A 681 -0.38 -42.69 32.99
CA GLY A 681 -1.83 -42.47 32.94
C GLY A 681 -2.26 -41.00 33.14
N GLU A 682 -1.34 -40.07 33.39
CA GLU A 682 -1.65 -38.64 33.48
C GLU A 682 -1.93 -38.04 32.10
N LYS A 683 -2.84 -37.06 32.04
CA LYS A 683 -3.16 -36.32 30.82
C LYS A 683 -2.34 -35.05 30.75
N LEU A 684 -1.65 -34.86 29.63
CA LEU A 684 -0.84 -33.68 29.36
C LEU A 684 -1.41 -32.90 28.19
N LEU A 685 -1.23 -31.58 28.22
CA LEU A 685 -1.48 -30.73 27.05
C LEU A 685 -0.20 -30.66 26.21
N TYR A 686 -0.36 -30.50 24.92
CA TYR A 686 0.72 -30.12 24.02
C TYR A 686 0.30 -28.93 23.17
N THR A 687 1.29 -28.15 22.75
CA THR A 687 1.15 -27.07 21.78
C THR A 687 2.22 -27.22 20.70
N ALA A 688 1.85 -26.97 19.46
CA ALA A 688 2.72 -26.83 18.31
C ALA A 688 2.42 -25.47 17.68
N GLU A 689 3.47 -24.72 17.38
CA GLU A 689 3.40 -23.37 16.81
C GLU A 689 4.20 -23.35 15.52
N HIS A 690 3.61 -22.78 14.48
CA HIS A 690 4.27 -22.46 13.21
C HIS A 690 5.09 -23.60 12.59
N GLN A 691 4.50 -24.80 12.54
CA GLN A 691 5.12 -25.96 11.91
C GLN A 691 4.92 -25.92 10.39
N ASP A 692 6.00 -26.23 9.66
CA ASP A 692 5.99 -26.30 8.19
C ASP A 692 5.29 -27.60 7.72
N ASP A 693 4.44 -27.50 6.68
CA ASP A 693 3.82 -28.64 5.96
C ASP A 693 3.06 -29.67 6.82
N VAL A 694 1.97 -29.26 7.46
CA VAL A 694 1.18 -30.18 8.30
C VAL A 694 -0.32 -29.86 8.28
N ASP A 695 -1.01 -30.31 7.23
CA ASP A 695 -2.47 -30.46 7.34
C ASP A 695 -2.80 -31.51 8.40
N ASP A 696 -2.09 -32.65 8.41
CA ASP A 696 -2.25 -33.76 9.36
C ASP A 696 -0.95 -34.04 10.15
N TYR A 697 -1.07 -34.31 11.45
CA TYR A 697 0.07 -34.68 12.30
C TYR A 697 -0.28 -35.76 13.33
N SER A 698 0.76 -36.30 13.97
CA SER A 698 0.62 -37.12 15.18
C SER A 698 1.63 -36.74 16.25
N VAL A 699 1.24 -36.94 17.51
CA VAL A 699 2.17 -36.88 18.65
C VAL A 699 2.54 -38.29 19.03
N ALA A 700 3.83 -38.56 19.18
CA ALA A 700 4.34 -39.85 19.60
C ALA A 700 5.14 -39.75 20.90
N PHE A 701 4.91 -40.71 21.79
CA PHE A 701 5.66 -40.91 23.03
C PHE A 701 6.60 -42.10 22.82
N ASP A 702 7.91 -41.87 22.87
CA ASP A 702 8.94 -42.89 22.62
C ASP A 702 8.70 -43.66 21.29
N GLY A 703 8.39 -42.90 20.24
CA GLY A 703 8.07 -43.42 18.91
C GLY A 703 6.71 -44.10 18.76
N LYS A 704 5.88 -44.17 19.82
CA LYS A 704 4.50 -44.69 19.75
C LYS A 704 3.51 -43.55 19.67
N LYS A 705 2.69 -43.55 18.62
CA LYS A 705 1.60 -42.57 18.44
C LYS A 705 0.62 -42.59 19.63
N VAL A 706 0.42 -41.43 20.24
CA VAL A 706 -0.48 -41.19 21.39
C VAL A 706 -1.57 -40.17 21.12
N ALA A 707 -1.42 -39.32 20.10
CA ALA A 707 -2.47 -38.40 19.61
C ALA A 707 -2.32 -38.14 18.10
N GLU A 708 -3.37 -37.62 17.49
CA GLU A 708 -3.40 -37.13 16.10
C GLU A 708 -4.34 -35.95 15.95
N GLY A 709 -4.14 -35.15 14.92
CA GLY A 709 -5.00 -34.01 14.62
C GLY A 709 -4.58 -33.30 13.34
N THR A 710 -5.24 -32.19 13.08
CA THR A 710 -4.93 -31.27 11.98
C THR A 710 -4.43 -29.95 12.52
N MET A 711 -3.52 -29.28 11.82
CA MET A 711 -3.11 -27.93 12.19
C MET A 711 -4.04 -26.87 11.56
N ASP A 712 -4.03 -25.66 12.13
CA ASP A 712 -4.60 -24.51 11.42
C ASP A 712 -3.67 -24.04 10.28
N ASN A 713 -4.15 -23.11 9.46
CA ASN A 713 -3.41 -22.63 8.29
C ASN A 713 -2.09 -21.90 8.65
N GLY A 714 -1.86 -21.57 9.93
CA GLY A 714 -0.62 -21.00 10.43
C GLY A 714 0.40 -22.03 10.92
N GLY A 715 0.07 -23.33 10.82
CA GLY A 715 0.90 -24.42 11.32
C GLY A 715 0.80 -24.60 12.84
N ASN A 716 -0.32 -24.17 13.45
CA ASN A 716 -0.51 -24.28 14.89
C ASN A 716 -1.48 -25.40 15.26
N ALA A 717 -1.21 -26.06 16.39
CA ALA A 717 -2.11 -27.03 16.97
C ALA A 717 -1.97 -27.08 18.49
N ALA A 718 -3.08 -27.39 19.17
CA ALA A 718 -3.06 -27.70 20.59
C ALA A 718 -3.96 -28.91 20.85
N GLY A 719 -3.56 -29.75 21.79
CA GLY A 719 -4.30 -30.96 22.10
C GLY A 719 -3.91 -31.59 23.42
N GLN A 720 -4.38 -32.80 23.63
CA GLN A 720 -4.08 -33.59 24.82
C GLN A 720 -3.63 -34.99 24.45
N PHE A 721 -2.72 -35.56 25.23
CA PHE A 721 -2.43 -36.99 25.19
C PHE A 721 -2.33 -37.55 26.61
N THR A 722 -2.47 -38.87 26.74
CA THR A 722 -2.31 -39.56 28.01
C THR A 722 -0.95 -40.28 28.00
N VAL A 723 -0.15 -40.11 29.05
CA VAL A 723 1.09 -40.87 29.24
C VAL A 723 0.73 -42.37 29.32
N PRO A 724 1.35 -43.26 28.54
CA PRO A 724 1.01 -44.68 28.54
C PRO A 724 1.01 -45.28 29.96
N GLU A 725 -0.02 -46.06 30.31
CA GLU A 725 -0.16 -46.65 31.66
C GLU A 725 0.99 -47.61 32.01
N ASP A 726 1.66 -48.17 31.00
CA ASP A 726 2.80 -49.07 31.15
C ASP A 726 4.16 -48.35 31.13
N ALA A 727 4.17 -47.01 31.05
CA ALA A 727 5.39 -46.21 31.09
C ALA A 727 6.11 -46.38 32.45
N LYS A 728 7.41 -46.70 32.40
CA LYS A 728 8.24 -46.83 33.60
C LYS A 728 8.85 -45.48 33.97
N PRO A 729 9.29 -45.29 35.23
CA PRO A 729 10.01 -44.07 35.60
C PRO A 729 11.26 -43.88 34.73
N GLY A 730 11.44 -42.67 34.19
CA GLY A 730 12.53 -42.36 33.26
C GLY A 730 12.21 -41.17 32.34
N LYS A 731 13.21 -40.74 31.57
CA LYS A 731 13.07 -39.66 30.58
C LYS A 731 12.67 -40.24 29.22
N TYR A 732 11.65 -39.66 28.60
CA TYR A 732 11.11 -40.06 27.30
C TYR A 732 11.07 -38.87 26.34
N GLU A 733 11.21 -39.18 25.06
CA GLU A 733 10.95 -38.23 23.98
C GLU A 733 9.45 -38.17 23.69
N VAL A 734 8.95 -36.95 23.53
CA VAL A 734 7.63 -36.67 22.97
C VAL A 734 7.86 -35.94 21.66
N THR A 735 7.48 -36.56 20.54
CA THR A 735 7.80 -36.05 19.20
C THR A 735 6.53 -35.64 18.47
N LEU A 736 6.60 -34.54 17.75
CA LEU A 736 5.63 -34.16 16.73
C LEU A 736 6.06 -34.75 15.39
N VAL A 737 5.14 -35.47 14.74
CA VAL A 737 5.41 -36.22 13.51
C VAL A 737 4.44 -35.75 12.43
N ASN A 738 4.97 -35.35 11.27
CA ASN A 738 4.15 -34.90 10.13
C ASN A 738 3.47 -36.08 9.40
N ALA A 739 2.63 -35.78 8.42
CA ALA A 739 1.94 -36.79 7.60
C ALA A 739 2.89 -37.71 6.81
N ALA A 740 4.10 -37.25 6.48
CA ALA A 740 5.12 -38.04 5.82
C ALA A 740 5.82 -39.05 6.76
N GLY A 741 5.63 -38.90 8.08
CA GLY A 741 6.26 -39.74 9.11
C GLY A 741 7.58 -39.20 9.63
N ASP A 742 7.97 -37.97 9.24
CA ASP A 742 9.17 -37.31 9.73
C ASP A 742 8.92 -36.64 11.08
N VAL A 743 9.90 -36.74 11.98
CA VAL A 743 9.88 -36.00 13.25
C VAL A 743 10.23 -34.55 12.95
N VAL A 744 9.25 -33.65 13.15
CA VAL A 744 9.40 -32.21 12.88
C VAL A 744 9.78 -31.42 14.13
N ALA A 745 9.40 -31.90 15.32
CA ALA A 745 9.79 -31.29 16.58
C ALA A 745 9.82 -32.32 17.72
N THR A 746 10.53 -32.00 18.81
CA THR A 746 10.69 -32.90 19.97
C THR A 746 10.73 -32.10 21.26
N ASP A 747 10.05 -32.62 22.29
CA ASP A 747 10.15 -32.20 23.68
C ASP A 747 10.39 -33.44 24.57
N PHE A 748 10.66 -33.24 25.86
CA PHE A 748 11.04 -34.32 26.78
C PHE A 748 10.17 -34.37 28.03
N LEU A 749 9.75 -35.58 28.40
CA LEU A 749 8.99 -35.84 29.62
C LEU A 749 9.75 -36.77 30.57
N GLU A 750 9.88 -36.41 31.83
CA GLU A 750 10.31 -37.29 32.92
C GLU A 750 9.08 -37.95 33.57
N VAL A 751 8.91 -39.26 33.36
CA VAL A 751 7.89 -40.06 34.05
C VAL A 751 8.37 -40.37 35.46
N MET A 752 7.59 -39.96 36.44
CA MET A 752 7.91 -40.10 37.87
C MET A 752 7.48 -41.47 38.40
N SER A 753 8.12 -41.95 39.46
CA SER A 753 7.65 -43.12 40.20
C SER A 753 6.39 -42.80 41.01
N ASP A 754 5.43 -43.73 41.04
CA ASP A 754 4.19 -43.65 41.84
C ASP A 754 4.41 -43.72 43.37
N ASP A 755 5.65 -43.62 43.84
CA ASP A 755 5.95 -43.56 45.25
C ASP A 755 5.41 -42.24 45.83
N LYS A 756 4.18 -42.31 46.37
CA LYS A 756 3.71 -41.37 47.38
C LYS A 756 4.82 -41.17 48.41
N PRO A 757 5.07 -39.94 48.90
CA PRO A 757 5.91 -39.78 50.07
C PRO A 757 5.32 -40.69 51.15
N LYS A 758 6.10 -41.67 51.61
CA LYS A 758 5.77 -42.36 52.85
C LYS A 758 5.73 -41.27 53.91
N GLY A 759 4.57 -41.08 54.53
CA GLY A 759 4.46 -40.24 55.70
C GLY A 759 5.47 -40.72 56.72
N ASP A 760 6.41 -39.86 57.08
CA ASP A 760 7.12 -39.96 58.34
C ASP A 760 6.20 -39.32 59.37
N ASP A 761 5.79 -40.14 60.34
CA ASP A 761 5.03 -39.74 61.52
C ASP A 761 5.76 -38.61 62.29
N ASP A 762 4.94 -37.70 62.82
CA ASP A 762 5.30 -36.60 63.72
C ASP A 762 6.25 -37.02 64.86
N ASP A 763 7.29 -36.24 65.16
CA ASP A 763 7.23 -35.10 66.10
C ASP A 763 8.55 -34.86 66.85
N ASP A 764 8.81 -33.56 67.07
CA ASP A 764 9.59 -32.94 68.14
C ASP A 764 11.10 -33.22 68.32
N SER A 765 11.92 -32.23 67.97
CA SER A 765 12.63 -31.43 68.99
C SER A 765 13.43 -30.24 68.41
N ASN A 766 12.89 -29.04 68.67
CA ASN A 766 13.54 -27.88 69.29
C ASN A 766 15.08 -27.71 69.16
N GLY A 767 15.51 -26.55 68.63
CA GLY A 767 16.85 -26.01 68.93
C GLY A 767 17.37 -25.04 67.88
N GLY A 768 17.29 -23.73 68.18
CA GLY A 768 17.87 -22.68 67.33
C GLY A 768 19.40 -22.66 67.30
N GLY A 769 19.96 -21.82 66.42
CA GLY A 769 21.40 -21.56 66.39
C GLY A 769 21.88 -20.95 65.08
N ASP A 770 22.08 -19.63 65.16
CA ASP A 770 22.89 -18.78 64.29
C ASP A 770 24.30 -19.37 63.98
N THR A 771 24.86 -19.11 62.80
CA THR A 771 26.23 -18.60 62.52
C THR A 771 26.81 -18.97 61.14
N ASP A 772 27.49 -17.96 60.57
CA ASP A 772 28.41 -17.94 59.42
C ASP A 772 29.41 -19.10 59.32
N LYS A 773 29.78 -19.47 58.07
CA LYS A 773 31.15 -19.24 57.51
C LYS A 773 31.38 -19.86 56.12
N ASP A 774 32.05 -19.04 55.31
CA ASP A 774 32.98 -19.31 54.20
C ASP A 774 33.59 -20.72 54.10
N ASP A 775 33.77 -21.25 52.88
CA ASP A 775 35.08 -21.24 52.18
C ASP A 775 34.97 -21.71 50.71
N LYS A 776 36.05 -21.40 49.98
CA LYS A 776 36.27 -21.31 48.53
C LYS A 776 36.39 -22.63 47.75
N GLY A 777 36.06 -22.53 46.46
CA GLY A 777 37.00 -22.66 45.34
C GLY A 777 37.25 -24.05 44.72
N SER A 778 37.08 -24.15 43.40
CA SER A 778 38.19 -24.42 42.46
C SER A 778 37.76 -24.23 41.01
N ASP A 779 38.56 -23.47 40.27
CA ASP A 779 38.67 -23.48 38.81
C ASP A 779 39.10 -24.86 38.30
N ASP A 780 38.67 -25.23 37.08
CA ASP A 780 39.59 -25.90 36.15
C ASP A 780 39.23 -25.62 34.68
N ASP A 781 40.28 -25.41 33.90
CA ASP A 781 40.34 -25.01 32.51
C ASP A 781 40.08 -26.19 31.54
N GLY A 782 39.49 -25.90 30.37
CA GLY A 782 39.33 -26.87 29.29
C GLY A 782 39.30 -26.25 27.91
N LYS A 783 40.49 -25.94 27.35
CA LYS A 783 40.69 -25.52 25.95
C LYS A 783 40.53 -26.68 24.96
N GLY A 784 39.92 -26.40 23.81
CA GLY A 784 40.17 -27.09 22.53
C GLY A 784 38.92 -27.15 21.65
N LYS A 785 38.95 -27.08 20.31
CA LYS A 785 39.95 -26.75 19.29
C LYS A 785 39.11 -26.61 18.00
N LYS A 786 39.50 -25.69 17.11
CA LYS A 786 38.95 -25.53 15.75
C LYS A 786 39.15 -26.81 14.94
N ASP A 787 38.22 -27.10 14.03
CA ASP A 787 38.56 -27.70 12.74
C ASP A 787 37.68 -27.11 11.63
N ASP A 788 38.38 -26.81 10.53
CA ASP A 788 37.93 -26.17 9.30
C ASP A 788 37.37 -27.20 8.31
N GLY A 789 36.46 -26.77 7.42
CA GLY A 789 35.99 -27.63 6.33
C GLY A 789 35.11 -26.90 5.30
N ARG A 790 35.66 -25.89 4.61
CA ARG A 790 35.11 -25.39 3.35
C ARG A 790 35.60 -26.29 2.21
N ASP A 791 34.72 -26.65 1.29
CA ASP A 791 35.11 -26.97 -0.07
C ASP A 791 34.35 -26.08 -1.06
N LYS A 792 35.14 -25.41 -1.89
CA LYS A 792 34.71 -24.64 -3.06
C LYS A 792 35.05 -25.48 -4.28
N ASN A 793 34.17 -25.51 -5.27
CA ASN A 793 34.63 -25.52 -6.66
C ASN A 793 33.64 -24.79 -7.56
N ALA A 794 34.22 -23.88 -8.33
CA ALA A 794 33.58 -22.98 -9.27
C ALA A 794 33.86 -23.42 -10.72
N ASP A 795 33.01 -22.89 -11.59
CA ASP A 795 33.18 -22.59 -13.02
C ASP A 795 33.24 -23.73 -14.06
N LYS A 796 32.34 -23.64 -15.05
CA LYS A 796 32.70 -23.06 -16.36
C LYS A 796 31.52 -22.81 -17.32
N ASP A 797 31.41 -21.54 -17.68
CA ASP A 797 31.28 -20.95 -19.03
C ASP A 797 30.13 -21.35 -19.98
N GLY A 798 29.28 -20.36 -20.22
CA GLY A 798 28.51 -20.15 -21.45
C GLY A 798 28.23 -18.66 -21.67
N LYS A 799 29.23 -17.88 -22.10
CA LYS A 799 29.09 -16.46 -22.47
C LYS A 799 28.41 -16.30 -23.84
N LEU A 800 27.59 -15.25 -23.98
CA LEU A 800 27.58 -14.17 -25.01
C LEU A 800 26.18 -13.50 -25.07
N PRO A 801 26.02 -12.23 -25.52
CA PRO A 801 26.84 -11.03 -25.34
C PRO A 801 26.06 -9.85 -24.69
N ARG A 802 26.80 -8.97 -24.02
CA ARG A 802 26.38 -7.64 -23.61
C ARG A 802 26.51 -6.66 -24.79
N THR A 803 25.45 -5.93 -25.10
CA THR A 803 25.53 -4.56 -25.63
C THR A 803 24.36 -3.77 -25.04
N GLY A 804 24.67 -2.92 -24.06
CA GLY A 804 23.76 -1.91 -23.54
C GLY A 804 23.69 -0.75 -24.52
N ALA A 805 22.63 -0.74 -25.33
CA ALA A 805 22.14 0.39 -26.11
C ALA A 805 20.85 -0.09 -26.80
N GLU A 806 19.76 -0.25 -26.04
CA GLU A 806 18.36 -0.37 -26.54
C GLU A 806 17.29 -0.56 -25.43
N ILE A 807 17.57 -0.27 -24.15
CA ILE A 807 16.65 -0.55 -23.02
C ILE A 807 16.07 0.74 -22.38
N MET A 808 16.30 1.91 -22.98
CA MET A 808 16.11 3.19 -22.27
C MET A 808 14.75 3.91 -22.31
N PRO A 809 13.66 3.45 -22.96
CA PRO A 809 12.34 3.98 -22.65
C PRO A 809 11.60 3.21 -21.53
N TYR A 810 12.21 2.21 -20.88
CA TYR A 810 11.46 1.18 -20.14
C TYR A 810 11.45 1.25 -18.61
N LEU A 811 12.26 2.10 -17.97
CA LEU A 811 12.26 2.28 -16.51
C LEU A 811 11.23 3.31 -16.02
N LEU A 812 10.74 4.19 -16.91
CA LEU A 812 9.65 5.11 -16.59
C LEU A 812 8.29 4.42 -16.50
N LEU A 813 8.14 3.17 -16.98
CA LEU A 813 6.83 2.54 -17.04
C LEU A 813 6.27 2.08 -15.69
N ILE A 814 7.07 1.81 -14.65
CA ILE A 814 6.48 1.40 -13.35
C ILE A 814 5.94 2.62 -12.60
N LEU A 815 6.58 3.79 -12.73
CA LEU A 815 6.02 5.05 -12.24
C LEU A 815 5.00 5.65 -13.21
N ALA A 816 5.09 5.36 -14.52
CA ALA A 816 4.07 5.73 -15.51
C ALA A 816 2.84 4.77 -15.52
N LEU A 817 2.91 3.66 -14.78
CA LEU A 817 1.79 2.72 -14.54
C LEU A 817 1.21 2.88 -13.12
N ILE A 818 1.88 3.62 -12.23
CA ILE A 818 1.33 4.06 -10.94
C ILE A 818 0.91 5.55 -10.97
N GLY A 819 1.42 6.33 -11.93
CA GLY A 819 0.85 7.62 -12.34
C GLY A 819 0.84 7.69 -13.86
N GLY A 820 -0.31 7.95 -14.49
CA GLY A 820 -0.51 7.89 -15.94
C GLY A 820 0.55 8.59 -16.78
N GLY A 821 0.70 8.04 -17.99
CA GLY A 821 1.86 8.22 -18.83
C GLY A 821 2.10 9.63 -19.37
N SER A 822 3.39 9.93 -19.58
CA SER A 822 3.88 10.84 -20.62
C SER A 822 5.38 10.59 -20.84
N ALA A 823 5.70 9.59 -21.66
CA ALA A 823 7.07 9.33 -22.12
C ALA A 823 7.18 9.60 -23.64
N ALA A 824 7.03 10.85 -24.03
CA ALA A 824 7.57 11.35 -25.30
C ALA A 824 7.63 12.86 -25.24
N LEU A 825 8.84 13.45 -25.13
CA LEU A 825 9.23 14.75 -25.73
C LEU A 825 10.62 15.22 -25.21
N TYR A 826 11.68 14.55 -25.65
CA TYR A 826 13.00 15.20 -25.82
C TYR A 826 13.42 15.16 -27.29
N LYS A 827 12.51 15.55 -28.19
CA LYS A 827 12.82 15.73 -29.62
C LYS A 827 11.98 16.84 -30.26
N SER A 828 12.36 18.08 -29.96
CA SER A 828 12.39 19.26 -30.86
C SER A 828 12.42 20.50 -29.95
N ARG A 829 13.30 21.49 -30.10
CA ARG A 829 13.50 22.32 -31.28
C ARG A 829 14.88 22.98 -31.25
N ARG A 830 15.60 22.92 -32.37
CA ARG A 830 16.51 23.99 -32.78
C ARG A 830 15.65 25.15 -33.26
N VAL A 831 15.63 26.26 -32.54
CA VAL A 831 15.31 27.55 -33.13
C VAL A 831 16.62 28.12 -33.66
N SER A 832 16.82 27.99 -34.97
CA SER A 832 17.79 28.82 -35.68
C SER A 832 17.18 30.20 -35.82
N SER A 833 17.83 31.20 -35.24
CA SER A 833 17.77 32.58 -35.71
C SER A 833 18.04 32.62 -37.22
N ASP A 834 17.14 33.20 -38.01
CA ASP A 834 17.44 34.26 -38.98
C ASP A 834 16.20 34.64 -39.81
N SER A 835 16.01 35.96 -39.92
CA SER A 835 15.05 36.79 -40.68
C SER A 835 13.58 36.77 -40.31
#